data_AF-A0A829Y7P3-F1
#
_entry.id   AF-A0A829Y7P3-F1
#
_cell.length_a   1.000
_cell.length_b   1.000
_cell.length_c   1.000
_cell.angle_alpha   90.00
_cell.angle_beta   90.00
_cell.angle_gamma   90.00
#
_symmetry.space_group_name_H-M   'P 1'
#
loop_
_entity.id
_entity.type
_entity.pdbx_description
1 polymer ?
#
loop_
_entity_poly.entity_id
_entity_poly.type
_entity_poly.pdbx_seq_one_letter_code
_entity_poly.pdbx_strand_id
1 'polypeptide(L)'
;MEKAQRAAFLVDGDDYFRAFVEAARKAKRSILISGWDFHSRTRLLCRDRKDCELELGDFLNELARRNRHLHIHILIWDYPVIFGLDREWAPFYGLGWKPYRRVHFRYDNTHPTGGSHHQKIVVIDDAVAFNGGIDLTYRRWDTNDHSPDNEYRQVKGTAYPPFHDLMMAVEGDVARSLGDIVRERWRKATGEVLQPPAAQRRVFRRKAAAEEMKTSRWPQSLAAHLNDVEVGISRTAPAVNGDPGVREIEALYLDMIAAARNSIYIENQYFTADKVGDALAARLAEPDGPEIIVVLRELSHGWLEELTMQTLRTRLVQKLREADKYNRFRACYPFIAGLKEGTCIDVHSKMIVIDDDLVRIGSANLANRSMGMDTECDLTIEARGRKDIQEQIRGLRSLLLAEHLGFEVQQVSEAIATAGNLRDAMDRLHREDRTLKPLNELPQVSDTLLNVISVADPEKPVGLADLAQIFSPRSPEASMADANPGAFVTDRSEQIEPSEEFGAGPAWGKIAGIALVVIALTALWKLTPLHVYLEGNRIMGWAREVGQTWWVPILTVLAFTPASYVMFPRPLITLFAVIAYGPIWGFVIAMTGIQVAAWSSYVAGKRLDPVTVRRMAGAKLDKILQVLRRRGLLAMTALRLVPLAPFAVEGVVAGAIRMRLWEFLLGTAIGILPGTLTSTVFGDQLSTWLDDPRRINYWAIALVLILLGGATWLVRRWLLSAASTSSRHGVSDPRAV
;
A
#
# COMPACT_ATOMS: atom_id res chain seq x y z
N MET A 1 -8.29 26.65 7.60
CA MET A 1 -9.59 26.15 8.09
C MET A 1 -10.66 26.62 7.13
N GLU A 2 -11.68 25.80 6.93
CA GLU A 2 -12.76 26.05 5.99
C GLU A 2 -14.10 25.96 6.72
N LYS A 3 -15.11 26.70 6.27
CA LYS A 3 -16.45 26.63 6.87
C LYS A 3 -17.24 25.46 6.30
N ALA A 4 -17.81 24.64 7.18
CA ALA A 4 -18.81 23.63 6.85
C ALA A 4 -20.19 24.07 7.36
N GLN A 5 -21.18 24.09 6.46
CA GLN A 5 -22.58 24.32 6.86
C GLN A 5 -23.11 23.12 7.63
N ARG A 6 -22.74 21.92 7.17
CA ARG A 6 -23.04 20.64 7.82
C ARG A 6 -21.81 19.77 7.83
N ALA A 7 -21.59 19.06 8.93
CA ALA A 7 -20.65 17.95 9.02
C ALA A 7 -21.27 16.78 9.79
N ALA A 8 -20.87 15.57 9.43
CA ALA A 8 -21.30 14.34 10.10
C ALA A 8 -20.18 13.30 10.07
N PHE A 9 -20.17 12.46 11.10
CA PHE A 9 -19.28 11.31 11.21
C PHE A 9 -20.04 10.09 10.69
N LEU A 10 -19.37 9.29 9.87
CA LEU A 10 -19.90 8.04 9.32
C LEU A 10 -19.02 6.92 9.88
N VAL A 11 -19.65 5.95 10.53
CA VAL A 11 -18.97 4.78 11.07
C VAL A 11 -19.34 3.59 10.17
N ASP A 12 -18.32 2.89 9.71
CA ASP A 12 -18.37 1.77 8.76
C ASP A 12 -18.86 2.08 7.34
N GLY A 13 -18.65 1.07 6.49
CA GLY A 13 -18.95 1.13 5.07
C GLY A 13 -20.44 1.19 4.75
N ASP A 14 -21.34 0.62 5.57
CA ASP A 14 -22.77 0.66 5.30
C ASP A 14 -23.34 2.09 5.34
N ASP A 15 -22.97 2.88 6.37
CA ASP A 15 -23.41 4.27 6.47
C ASP A 15 -22.75 5.14 5.41
N TYR A 16 -21.44 4.96 5.17
CA TYR A 16 -20.76 5.70 4.12
C TYR A 16 -21.31 5.40 2.72
N PHE A 17 -21.47 4.13 2.33
CA PHE A 17 -21.91 3.78 0.98
C PHE A 17 -23.35 4.23 0.73
N ARG A 18 -24.24 4.17 1.74
CA ARG A 18 -25.59 4.74 1.64
C ARG A 18 -25.55 6.25 1.43
N ALA A 19 -24.79 6.96 2.27
CA ALA A 19 -24.64 8.41 2.18
C ALA A 19 -24.09 8.82 0.80
N PHE A 20 -23.08 8.10 0.31
CA PHE A 20 -22.51 8.30 -1.02
C PHE A 20 -23.56 8.11 -2.13
N VAL A 21 -24.32 7.01 -2.12
CA VAL A 21 -25.35 6.75 -3.15
C VAL A 21 -26.41 7.85 -3.19
N GLU A 22 -26.90 8.28 -2.03
CA GLU A 22 -27.92 9.33 -1.94
C GLU A 22 -27.41 10.68 -2.44
N ALA A 23 -26.18 11.06 -2.07
CA ALA A 23 -25.58 12.30 -2.54
C ALA A 23 -25.25 12.23 -4.05
N ALA A 24 -24.71 11.11 -4.53
CA ALA A 24 -24.34 10.92 -5.93
C ALA A 24 -25.56 10.94 -6.87
N ARG A 25 -26.72 10.42 -6.42
CA ARG A 25 -28.00 10.54 -7.15
C ARG A 25 -28.44 11.99 -7.35
N LYS A 26 -28.03 12.90 -6.47
CA LYS A 26 -28.34 14.34 -6.55
C LYS A 26 -27.36 15.12 -7.43
N ALA A 27 -26.24 14.51 -7.85
CA ALA A 27 -25.17 15.15 -8.62
C ALA A 27 -25.67 15.74 -9.96
N LYS A 28 -25.25 16.97 -10.24
CA LYS A 28 -25.67 17.73 -11.43
C LYS A 28 -24.56 17.94 -12.45
N ARG A 29 -23.32 18.12 -11.99
CA ARG A 29 -22.19 18.59 -12.82
C ARG A 29 -20.97 17.71 -12.68
N SER A 30 -20.57 17.37 -11.47
CA SER A 30 -19.34 16.61 -11.24
C SER A 30 -19.41 15.65 -10.08
N ILE A 31 -18.78 14.50 -10.25
CA ILE A 31 -18.34 13.64 -9.14
C ILE A 31 -16.83 13.44 -9.33
N LEU A 32 -16.05 13.75 -8.30
CA LEU A 32 -14.61 13.50 -8.25
C LEU A 32 -14.36 12.41 -7.21
N ILE A 33 -13.61 11.38 -7.58
CA ILE A 33 -13.25 10.26 -6.70
C ILE A 33 -11.73 10.13 -6.75
N SER A 34 -11.08 10.23 -5.59
CA SER A 34 -9.67 9.97 -5.37
C SER A 34 -9.55 8.84 -4.37
N GLY A 35 -8.73 7.83 -4.64
CA GLY A 35 -8.63 6.65 -3.79
C GLY A 35 -7.30 5.92 -3.90
N TRP A 36 -6.95 5.21 -2.84
CA TRP A 36 -5.91 4.19 -2.91
C TRP A 36 -6.40 3.05 -3.81
N ASP A 37 -7.69 2.69 -3.70
CA ASP A 37 -8.32 1.66 -4.51
C ASP A 37 -9.75 1.91 -4.95
N PHE A 38 -10.15 1.22 -6.02
CA PHE A 38 -11.47 1.27 -6.61
C PHE A 38 -11.77 -0.06 -7.29
N HIS A 39 -12.99 -0.58 -7.07
CA HIS A 39 -13.46 -1.74 -7.80
C HIS A 39 -14.89 -1.52 -8.28
N SER A 40 -15.12 -1.63 -9.60
CA SER A 40 -16.43 -1.35 -10.22
C SER A 40 -17.56 -2.26 -9.72
N ARG A 41 -17.25 -3.50 -9.38
CA ARG A 41 -18.25 -4.45 -8.85
C ARG A 41 -18.44 -4.38 -7.34
N THR A 42 -17.93 -3.35 -6.69
CA THR A 42 -18.24 -3.09 -5.27
C THR A 42 -19.74 -2.91 -5.12
N ARG A 43 -20.35 -3.70 -4.23
CA ARG A 43 -21.78 -3.58 -3.90
C ARG A 43 -21.96 -2.42 -2.93
N LEU A 44 -22.88 -1.50 -3.25
CA LEU A 44 -23.04 -0.25 -2.50
C LEU A 44 -24.12 -0.30 -1.42
N LEU A 45 -25.16 -1.12 -1.57
CA LEU A 45 -26.27 -1.19 -0.62
C LEU A 45 -26.57 -2.67 -0.34
N CYS A 46 -26.41 -3.09 0.92
CA CYS A 46 -26.52 -4.50 1.29
C CYS A 46 -27.34 -4.70 2.57
N ARG A 47 -28.61 -4.24 2.59
CA ARG A 47 -29.50 -4.45 3.74
C ARG A 47 -30.41 -5.66 3.59
N ASP A 48 -30.89 -5.89 2.37
CA ASP A 48 -31.69 -7.05 1.98
C ASP A 48 -31.06 -7.75 0.77
N ARG A 49 -31.26 -9.08 0.65
CA ARG A 49 -30.79 -9.86 -0.53
C ARG A 49 -31.25 -9.29 -1.88
N LYS A 50 -32.39 -8.57 -1.90
CA LYS A 50 -32.94 -7.91 -3.10
C LYS A 50 -32.30 -6.54 -3.39
N ASP A 51 -31.65 -5.91 -2.40
CA ASP A 51 -31.08 -4.57 -2.52
C ASP A 51 -29.58 -4.59 -2.91
N CYS A 52 -28.92 -5.74 -2.79
CA CYS A 52 -27.52 -6.01 -3.20
C CYS A 52 -27.27 -5.98 -4.72
N GLU A 53 -28.10 -5.28 -5.51
CA GLU A 53 -28.00 -5.25 -6.98
C GLU A 53 -27.13 -4.10 -7.50
N LEU A 54 -26.88 -3.07 -6.68
CA LEU A 54 -26.20 -1.87 -7.15
C LEU A 54 -24.66 -2.01 -7.08
N GLU A 55 -24.06 -2.42 -8.20
CA GLU A 55 -22.61 -2.37 -8.41
C GLU A 55 -22.16 -0.93 -8.73
N LEU A 56 -21.06 -0.50 -8.12
CA LEU A 56 -20.53 0.85 -8.21
C LEU A 56 -20.32 1.34 -9.65
N GLY A 57 -19.72 0.53 -10.50
CA GLY A 57 -19.42 0.91 -11.89
C GLY A 57 -20.68 1.11 -12.71
N ASP A 58 -21.66 0.23 -12.56
CA ASP A 58 -22.94 0.34 -13.27
C ASP A 58 -23.78 1.50 -12.75
N PHE A 59 -23.73 1.76 -11.45
CA PHE A 59 -24.30 2.95 -10.83
C PHE A 59 -23.71 4.24 -11.39
N LEU A 60 -22.39 4.38 -11.43
CA LEU A 60 -21.73 5.57 -11.98
C LEU A 60 -22.05 5.76 -13.47
N ASN A 61 -22.08 4.66 -14.24
CA ASN A 61 -22.50 4.69 -15.63
C ASN A 61 -23.94 5.15 -15.79
N GLU A 62 -24.84 4.67 -14.93
CA GLU A 62 -26.23 5.07 -14.93
C GLU A 62 -26.42 6.56 -14.62
N LEU A 63 -25.76 7.08 -13.58
CA LEU A 63 -25.78 8.50 -13.25
C LEU A 63 -25.33 9.35 -14.45
N ALA A 64 -24.20 8.97 -15.05
CA ALA A 64 -23.68 9.66 -16.23
C ALA A 64 -24.61 9.54 -17.44
N ARG A 65 -25.32 8.43 -17.64
CA ARG A 65 -26.32 8.28 -18.71
C ARG A 65 -27.55 9.19 -18.49
N ARG A 66 -28.10 9.20 -17.27
CA ARG A 66 -29.31 9.96 -16.90
C ARG A 66 -29.07 11.46 -16.96
N ASN A 67 -27.88 11.94 -16.61
CA ASN A 67 -27.54 13.36 -16.64
C ASN A 67 -26.48 13.68 -17.70
N ARG A 68 -26.90 14.34 -18.78
CA ARG A 68 -26.01 14.75 -19.90
C ARG A 68 -24.92 15.75 -19.52
N HIS A 69 -25.05 16.43 -18.38
CA HIS A 69 -24.12 17.44 -17.87
C HIS A 69 -23.18 16.90 -16.79
N LEU A 70 -23.42 15.69 -16.30
CA LEU A 70 -22.59 15.06 -15.26
C LEU A 70 -21.34 14.44 -15.86
N HIS A 71 -20.18 14.83 -15.32
CA HIS A 71 -18.89 14.21 -15.57
C HIS A 71 -18.34 13.60 -14.29
N ILE A 72 -17.90 12.35 -14.35
CA ILE A 72 -17.36 11.61 -13.22
C ILE A 72 -15.88 11.39 -13.49
N HIS A 73 -15.01 11.78 -12.56
CA HIS A 73 -13.56 11.63 -12.67
C HIS A 73 -13.06 10.78 -11.51
N ILE A 74 -12.35 9.69 -11.82
CA ILE A 74 -11.90 8.68 -10.87
C ILE A 74 -10.38 8.57 -11.01
N LEU A 75 -9.65 8.94 -9.97
CA LEU A 75 -8.20 8.94 -9.92
C LEU A 75 -7.72 7.97 -8.85
N ILE A 76 -7.02 6.93 -9.27
CA ILE A 76 -6.66 5.81 -8.40
C ILE A 76 -5.15 5.56 -8.45
N TRP A 77 -4.55 5.15 -7.34
CA TRP A 77 -3.11 4.87 -7.31
C TRP A 77 -2.65 3.80 -8.32
N ASP A 78 -1.58 4.09 -9.08
CA ASP A 78 -0.88 3.15 -9.96
C ASP A 78 0.23 2.40 -9.18
N TYR A 79 0.10 1.09 -8.96
CA TYR A 79 1.10 0.32 -8.19
C TYR A 79 1.62 -0.93 -8.94
N PRO A 80 2.89 -1.34 -8.71
CA PRO A 80 3.44 -2.62 -9.15
C PRO A 80 2.56 -3.86 -8.90
N VAL A 81 2.60 -4.80 -9.83
CA VAL A 81 1.80 -6.05 -9.85
C VAL A 81 1.83 -6.91 -8.57
N ILE A 82 2.77 -6.69 -7.64
CA ILE A 82 2.98 -7.50 -6.42
C ILE A 82 1.80 -7.43 -5.43
N PHE A 83 0.98 -6.37 -5.42
CA PHE A 83 -0.23 -6.29 -4.57
C PHE A 83 -1.54 -6.63 -5.34
N GLY A 84 -1.44 -7.19 -6.54
CA GLY A 84 -2.47 -7.09 -7.58
C GLY A 84 -3.58 -8.15 -7.63
N LEU A 85 -3.78 -9.03 -6.65
CA LEU A 85 -4.79 -10.10 -6.80
C LEU A 85 -6.24 -9.65 -6.57
N ASP A 86 -6.48 -8.54 -5.87
CA ASP A 86 -7.84 -8.07 -5.50
C ASP A 86 -8.32 -6.79 -6.24
N ARG A 87 -7.47 -6.14 -7.06
CA ARG A 87 -7.82 -4.89 -7.77
C ARG A 87 -8.44 -5.13 -9.15
N GLU A 88 -9.17 -4.14 -9.66
CA GLU A 88 -9.65 -4.17 -11.05
C GLU A 88 -8.53 -3.76 -12.02
N TRP A 89 -8.12 -4.69 -12.89
CA TRP A 89 -7.02 -4.51 -13.84
C TRP A 89 -7.52 -3.94 -15.16
N ALA A 90 -7.10 -2.72 -15.50
CA ALA A 90 -7.39 -2.09 -16.79
C ALA A 90 -6.70 -2.68 -18.05
N PRO A 91 -5.56 -3.41 -18.03
CA PRO A 91 -4.90 -3.79 -19.29
C PRO A 91 -5.55 -4.96 -20.05
N PHE A 92 -6.45 -5.74 -19.42
CA PHE A 92 -7.14 -6.84 -20.10
C PHE A 92 -8.53 -6.39 -20.56
N TYR A 93 -8.57 -5.69 -21.69
CA TYR A 93 -9.78 -5.52 -22.48
C TYR A 93 -10.33 -6.90 -22.86
N GLY A 94 -11.38 -7.34 -22.15
CA GLY A 94 -12.06 -8.60 -22.44
C GLY A 94 -13.24 -8.96 -21.53
N LEU A 95 -13.21 -8.65 -20.23
CA LEU A 95 -14.24 -9.13 -19.27
C LEU A 95 -14.57 -8.15 -18.08
N GLY A 96 -14.04 -6.93 -18.08
CA GLY A 96 -14.19 -5.94 -16.99
C GLY A 96 -15.04 -4.70 -17.37
N TRP A 97 -15.54 -3.97 -16.36
CA TRP A 97 -16.46 -2.84 -16.49
C TRP A 97 -16.03 -1.82 -17.55
N LYS A 98 -16.98 -1.32 -18.33
CA LYS A 98 -16.73 -0.31 -19.36
C LYS A 98 -17.29 1.04 -18.91
N PRO A 99 -16.43 2.01 -18.54
CA PRO A 99 -16.87 3.36 -18.20
C PRO A 99 -17.64 4.00 -19.36
N TYR A 100 -18.76 4.64 -19.04
CA TYR A 100 -19.52 5.44 -19.99
C TYR A 100 -18.70 6.67 -20.43
N ARG A 101 -18.98 7.28 -21.59
CA ARG A 101 -18.13 8.33 -22.19
C ARG A 101 -17.84 9.58 -21.33
N ARG A 102 -18.57 9.77 -20.23
CA ARG A 102 -18.40 10.87 -19.25
C ARG A 102 -17.92 10.37 -17.88
N VAL A 103 -17.53 9.11 -17.80
CA VAL A 103 -16.88 8.48 -16.64
C VAL A 103 -15.42 8.29 -17.02
N HIS A 104 -14.55 9.11 -16.44
CA HIS A 104 -13.14 9.20 -16.75
C HIS A 104 -12.34 8.51 -15.65
N PHE A 105 -11.80 7.34 -15.95
CA PHE A 105 -10.96 6.58 -15.02
C PHE A 105 -9.47 6.76 -15.38
N ARG A 106 -8.64 7.11 -14.41
CA ARG A 106 -7.19 7.32 -14.57
C ARG A 106 -6.43 6.76 -13.37
N TYR A 107 -5.20 6.33 -13.64
CA TYR A 107 -4.26 5.97 -12.60
C TYR A 107 -3.28 7.12 -12.32
N ASP A 108 -2.82 7.22 -11.07
CA ASP A 108 -1.80 8.16 -10.63
C ASP A 108 -0.50 7.45 -10.26
N ASN A 109 0.57 7.76 -11.00
CA ASN A 109 1.91 7.23 -10.84
C ASN A 109 2.95 8.30 -10.46
N THR A 110 2.51 9.46 -9.98
CA THR A 110 3.39 10.61 -9.67
C THR A 110 4.17 10.46 -8.36
N HIS A 111 3.88 9.42 -7.57
CA HIS A 111 4.48 9.15 -6.26
C HIS A 111 5.95 8.73 -6.35
N PRO A 112 6.75 9.05 -5.32
CA PRO A 112 8.10 8.54 -5.23
C PRO A 112 8.07 7.02 -5.02
N THR A 113 9.16 6.35 -5.41
CA THR A 113 9.28 4.90 -5.21
C THR A 113 9.15 4.55 -3.72
N GLY A 114 8.27 3.61 -3.40
CA GLY A 114 7.94 3.21 -2.02
C GLY A 114 6.73 3.92 -1.42
N GLY A 115 6.38 5.11 -1.94
CA GLY A 115 5.22 5.88 -1.51
C GLY A 115 3.95 5.55 -2.28
N SER A 116 2.81 5.92 -1.71
CA SER A 116 1.49 5.65 -2.27
C SER A 116 0.58 6.89 -2.36
N HIS A 117 -0.36 6.85 -3.29
CA HIS A 117 -1.55 7.69 -3.20
C HIS A 117 -2.52 7.04 -2.20
N HIS A 118 -2.72 7.67 -1.04
CA HIS A 118 -3.50 7.05 0.03
C HIS A 118 -4.74 7.84 0.48
N GLN A 119 -5.03 9.01 -0.13
CA GLN A 119 -6.24 9.78 0.15
C GLN A 119 -7.48 9.05 -0.37
N LYS A 120 -8.56 9.03 0.42
CA LYS A 120 -9.89 8.58 0.00
C LYS A 120 -10.86 9.75 0.07
N ILE A 121 -11.04 10.43 -1.07
CA ILE A 121 -11.84 11.66 -1.17
C ILE A 121 -12.90 11.47 -2.25
N VAL A 122 -14.15 11.77 -1.90
CA VAL A 122 -15.24 11.87 -2.87
C VAL A 122 -15.85 13.27 -2.78
N VAL A 123 -15.96 13.98 -3.90
CA VAL A 123 -16.54 15.33 -3.98
C VAL A 123 -17.64 15.36 -5.02
N ILE A 124 -18.82 15.87 -4.64
CA ILE A 124 -20.02 15.93 -5.47
C ILE A 124 -20.41 17.39 -5.65
N ASP A 125 -20.34 17.87 -6.90
CA ASP A 125 -20.64 19.24 -7.33
C ASP A 125 -19.89 20.36 -6.58
N ASP A 126 -18.77 20.06 -5.91
CA ASP A 126 -18.11 20.95 -4.92
C ASP A 126 -19.03 21.41 -3.78
N ALA A 127 -20.13 20.70 -3.56
CA ALA A 127 -21.15 21.03 -2.57
C ALA A 127 -21.04 20.11 -1.35
N VAL A 128 -20.91 18.80 -1.58
CA VAL A 128 -20.74 17.78 -0.54
C VAL A 128 -19.48 16.98 -0.80
N ALA A 129 -18.74 16.66 0.24
CA ALA A 129 -17.58 15.80 0.16
C ALA A 129 -17.53 14.77 1.29
N PHE A 130 -16.84 13.66 1.03
CA PHE A 130 -16.52 12.60 1.98
C PHE A 130 -15.01 12.43 2.02
N ASN A 131 -14.42 12.41 3.22
CA ASN A 131 -12.98 12.19 3.44
C ASN A 131 -12.77 11.27 4.65
N GLY A 132 -11.89 10.28 4.55
CA GLY A 132 -11.60 9.34 5.64
C GLY A 132 -10.78 8.14 5.20
N GLY A 133 -11.02 6.99 5.84
CA GLY A 133 -10.27 5.75 5.63
C GLY A 133 -10.84 4.81 4.55
N ILE A 134 -12.09 5.01 4.12
CA ILE A 134 -12.82 4.01 3.32
C ILE A 134 -12.69 4.26 1.81
N ASP A 135 -12.06 3.33 1.11
CA ASP A 135 -12.03 3.26 -0.36
C ASP A 135 -13.35 2.68 -0.92
N LEU A 136 -13.74 3.11 -2.14
CA LEU A 136 -14.88 2.54 -2.88
C LEU A 136 -14.46 1.24 -3.61
N THR A 137 -14.09 0.22 -2.82
CA THR A 137 -13.59 -1.07 -3.29
C THR A 137 -14.15 -2.23 -2.45
N TYR A 138 -13.78 -3.47 -2.78
CA TYR A 138 -14.20 -4.66 -2.03
C TYR A 138 -13.67 -4.68 -0.59
N ARG A 139 -14.36 -5.46 0.26
CA ARG A 139 -14.00 -5.73 1.66
C ARG A 139 -13.96 -4.48 2.56
N ARG A 140 -14.72 -3.45 2.20
CA ARG A 140 -14.88 -2.21 3.00
C ARG A 140 -16.30 -2.04 3.56
N TRP A 141 -17.28 -2.77 3.03
CA TRP A 141 -18.65 -2.74 3.54
C TRP A 141 -18.74 -3.59 4.81
N ASP A 142 -19.26 -3.00 5.87
CA ASP A 142 -19.68 -3.66 7.10
C ASP A 142 -20.71 -2.78 7.82
N THR A 143 -21.34 -3.32 8.85
CA THR A 143 -22.22 -2.62 9.78
C THR A 143 -21.58 -2.59 11.16
N ASN A 144 -21.95 -1.62 12.00
CA ASN A 144 -21.50 -1.48 13.38
C ASN A 144 -21.72 -2.72 14.27
N ASP A 145 -22.61 -3.65 13.91
CA ASP A 145 -22.75 -4.90 14.65
C ASP A 145 -21.55 -5.84 14.47
N HIS A 146 -20.83 -5.74 13.35
CA HIS A 146 -19.71 -6.62 12.97
C HIS A 146 -20.00 -8.12 13.07
N SER A 147 -21.27 -8.54 13.08
CA SER A 147 -21.71 -9.92 13.28
C SER A 147 -20.87 -10.92 12.50
N PRO A 148 -20.27 -11.95 13.13
CA PRO A 148 -19.43 -12.95 12.44
C PRO A 148 -20.10 -13.59 11.22
N ASP A 149 -21.42 -13.77 11.31
CA ASP A 149 -22.24 -14.49 10.33
C ASP A 149 -22.93 -13.57 9.31
N ASN A 150 -22.49 -12.32 9.17
CA ASN A 150 -23.07 -11.38 8.22
C ASN A 150 -22.95 -11.89 6.76
N GLU A 151 -24.08 -12.31 6.18
CA GLU A 151 -24.13 -12.94 4.85
C GLU A 151 -23.74 -11.99 3.70
N TYR A 152 -23.77 -10.68 3.95
CA TYR A 152 -23.47 -9.67 2.94
C TYR A 152 -21.96 -9.39 2.79
N ARG A 153 -21.14 -9.76 3.78
CA ARG A 153 -19.67 -9.62 3.70
C ARG A 153 -19.04 -10.72 2.86
N GLN A 154 -19.30 -10.69 1.55
CA GLN A 154 -18.78 -11.67 0.61
C GLN A 154 -18.33 -11.04 -0.72
N VAL A 155 -17.22 -11.53 -1.26
CA VAL A 155 -16.73 -11.21 -2.59
C VAL A 155 -16.76 -12.48 -3.41
N LYS A 156 -17.60 -12.54 -4.46
CA LYS A 156 -17.75 -13.71 -5.35
C LYS A 156 -18.01 -15.03 -4.59
N GLY A 157 -18.79 -14.98 -3.52
CA GLY A 157 -19.14 -16.14 -2.69
C GLY A 157 -18.10 -16.49 -1.61
N THR A 158 -17.01 -15.74 -1.51
CA THR A 158 -16.02 -15.89 -0.43
C THR A 158 -16.24 -14.83 0.63
N ALA A 159 -16.55 -15.26 1.86
CA ALA A 159 -16.71 -14.36 2.99
C ALA A 159 -15.39 -13.67 3.38
N TYR A 160 -15.47 -12.42 3.85
CA TYR A 160 -14.33 -11.68 4.40
C TYR A 160 -14.58 -11.27 5.87
N PRO A 161 -13.52 -11.03 6.66
CA PRO A 161 -13.64 -10.64 8.07
C PRO A 161 -14.42 -9.33 8.26
N PRO A 162 -14.95 -9.05 9.46
CA PRO A 162 -15.49 -7.73 9.77
C PRO A 162 -14.45 -6.62 9.53
N PHE A 163 -14.92 -5.45 9.16
CA PHE A 163 -14.10 -4.30 8.80
C PHE A 163 -14.63 -3.05 9.48
N HIS A 164 -13.77 -2.36 10.23
CA HIS A 164 -14.13 -1.16 10.98
C HIS A 164 -13.36 0.06 10.47
N ASP A 165 -14.06 1.15 10.13
CA ASP A 165 -13.44 2.38 9.64
C ASP A 165 -14.37 3.59 9.73
N LEU A 166 -13.85 4.79 9.47
CA LEU A 166 -14.60 6.04 9.55
C LEU A 166 -14.42 6.92 8.31
N MET A 167 -15.48 7.67 8.01
CA MET A 167 -15.47 8.80 7.08
C MET A 167 -16.08 10.04 7.74
N MET A 168 -15.70 11.22 7.28
CA MET A 168 -16.38 12.47 7.60
C MET A 168 -17.06 13.01 6.34
N ALA A 169 -18.37 13.28 6.44
CA ALA A 169 -19.15 13.96 5.42
C ALA A 169 -19.22 15.44 5.74
N VAL A 170 -19.03 16.30 4.73
CA VAL A 170 -19.04 17.75 4.91
C VAL A 170 -19.75 18.45 3.74
N GLU A 171 -20.42 19.57 4.04
CA GLU A 171 -21.06 20.45 3.04
C GLU A 171 -20.58 21.89 3.20
N GLY A 172 -20.31 22.57 2.08
CA GLY A 172 -19.91 23.97 2.06
C GLY A 172 -18.51 24.19 1.50
N ASP A 173 -17.81 25.22 1.99
CA ASP A 173 -16.53 25.64 1.42
C ASP A 173 -15.44 24.56 1.58
N VAL A 174 -15.49 23.78 2.67
CA VAL A 174 -14.62 22.60 2.86
C VAL A 174 -14.74 21.58 1.72
N ALA A 175 -15.94 21.35 1.17
CA ALA A 175 -16.14 20.43 0.05
C ALA A 175 -15.52 20.97 -1.24
N ARG A 176 -15.52 22.30 -1.42
CA ARG A 176 -14.82 22.97 -2.53
C ARG A 176 -13.32 22.82 -2.40
N SER A 177 -12.76 23.05 -1.21
CA SER A 177 -11.31 22.91 -0.96
C SER A 177 -10.83 21.46 -1.14
N LEU A 178 -11.63 20.47 -0.73
CA LEU A 178 -11.38 19.06 -1.06
C LEU A 178 -11.45 18.80 -2.58
N GLY A 179 -12.41 19.43 -3.27
CA GLY A 179 -12.48 19.40 -4.73
C GLY A 179 -11.22 19.95 -5.39
N ASP A 180 -10.65 21.03 -4.87
CA ASP A 180 -9.42 21.63 -5.37
C ASP A 180 -8.21 20.73 -5.13
N ILE A 181 -8.13 20.04 -3.99
CA ILE A 181 -7.11 19.01 -3.73
C ILE A 181 -7.17 17.91 -4.80
N VAL A 182 -8.36 17.36 -5.06
CA VAL A 182 -8.52 16.28 -6.06
C VAL A 182 -8.22 16.78 -7.49
N ARG A 183 -8.64 18.00 -7.84
CA ARG A 183 -8.35 18.60 -9.16
C ARG A 183 -6.88 18.88 -9.38
N GLU A 184 -6.20 19.42 -8.37
CA GLU A 184 -4.75 19.65 -8.45
C GLU A 184 -4.00 18.34 -8.67
N ARG A 185 -4.44 17.29 -7.98
CA ARG A 185 -3.89 15.95 -8.11
C ARG A 185 -4.16 15.34 -9.48
N TRP A 186 -5.37 15.48 -10.00
CA TRP A 186 -5.72 15.10 -11.37
C TRP A 186 -4.80 15.79 -12.38
N ARG A 187 -4.55 17.10 -12.21
CA ARG A 187 -3.64 17.87 -13.05
C ARG A 187 -2.22 17.31 -12.98
N LYS A 188 -1.70 17.00 -11.79
CA LYS A 188 -0.36 16.40 -11.63
C LYS A 188 -0.26 15.03 -12.30
N ALA A 189 -1.27 14.18 -12.16
CA ALA A 189 -1.27 12.82 -12.69
C ALA A 189 -1.50 12.74 -14.21
N THR A 190 -2.30 13.65 -14.77
CA THR A 190 -2.79 13.53 -16.16
C THR A 190 -2.38 14.69 -17.07
N GLY A 191 -1.94 15.82 -16.51
CA GLY A 191 -1.73 17.08 -17.22
C GLY A 191 -3.03 17.85 -17.53
N GLU A 192 -4.21 17.28 -17.31
CA GLU A 192 -5.50 17.91 -17.60
C GLU A 192 -5.96 18.83 -16.46
N VAL A 193 -6.40 20.05 -16.78
CA VAL A 193 -6.97 20.98 -15.80
C VAL A 193 -8.49 20.85 -15.79
N LEU A 194 -9.03 20.25 -14.73
CA LEU A 194 -10.46 20.18 -14.50
C LEU A 194 -10.99 21.52 -13.95
N GLN A 195 -12.08 22.01 -14.53
CA GLN A 195 -12.73 23.25 -14.08
C GLN A 195 -13.78 22.95 -12.99
N PRO A 196 -13.82 23.73 -11.89
CA PRO A 196 -14.85 23.57 -10.88
C PRO A 196 -16.24 23.84 -11.49
N PRO A 197 -17.32 23.20 -11.01
CA PRO A 197 -18.67 23.34 -11.58
C PRO A 197 -19.13 24.78 -11.79
N ALA A 198 -18.84 25.67 -10.82
CA ALA A 198 -19.21 27.08 -10.89
C ALA A 198 -18.51 27.87 -12.02
N ALA A 199 -17.34 27.41 -12.47
CA ALA A 199 -16.55 28.07 -13.52
C ALA A 199 -16.86 27.58 -14.95
N GLN A 200 -17.65 26.50 -15.10
CA GLN A 200 -17.91 25.89 -16.41
C GLN A 200 -18.73 26.83 -17.33
N ARG A 201 -18.08 27.37 -18.38
CA ARG A 201 -18.57 28.42 -19.29
C ARG A 201 -19.80 28.05 -20.15
N ARG A 202 -20.26 26.80 -20.16
CA ARG A 202 -21.29 26.31 -21.11
C ARG A 202 -22.74 26.68 -20.79
N VAL A 203 -22.99 27.56 -19.84
CA VAL A 203 -24.35 28.08 -19.58
C VAL A 203 -24.38 29.55 -19.97
N PHE A 204 -25.25 29.92 -20.90
CA PHE A 204 -25.63 31.30 -21.25
C PHE A 204 -26.16 32.14 -20.06
N ARG A 205 -26.05 31.63 -18.82
CA ARG A 205 -26.52 32.20 -17.57
C ARG A 205 -25.66 31.70 -16.39
N ARG A 206 -24.46 32.27 -16.19
CA ARG A 206 -23.62 32.03 -14.98
C ARG A 206 -24.44 32.11 -13.68
N LYS A 207 -25.38 33.06 -13.60
CA LYS A 207 -26.28 33.24 -12.45
C LYS A 207 -27.17 32.02 -12.21
N ALA A 208 -27.70 31.37 -13.26
CA ALA A 208 -28.55 30.20 -13.11
C ALA A 208 -27.77 28.95 -12.66
N ALA A 209 -26.53 28.78 -13.15
CA ALA A 209 -25.65 27.71 -12.68
C ALA A 209 -25.26 27.91 -11.20
N ALA A 210 -24.98 29.16 -10.79
CA ALA A 210 -24.71 29.48 -9.40
C ALA A 210 -25.90 29.21 -8.48
N GLU A 211 -27.13 29.57 -8.89
CA GLU A 211 -28.35 29.22 -8.13
C GLU A 211 -28.62 27.71 -8.10
N GLU A 212 -28.37 26.98 -9.19
CA GLU A 212 -28.50 25.52 -9.23
C GLU A 212 -27.57 24.85 -8.19
N MET A 213 -26.36 25.38 -8.00
CA MET A 213 -25.39 24.89 -7.02
C MET A 213 -25.72 25.25 -5.58
N LYS A 214 -26.70 26.13 -5.30
CA LYS A 214 -27.18 26.38 -3.93
C LYS A 214 -28.05 25.26 -3.38
N THR A 215 -28.60 24.41 -4.25
CA THR A 215 -29.39 23.27 -3.79
C THR A 215 -28.47 22.25 -3.13
N SER A 216 -28.82 21.79 -1.93
CA SER A 216 -28.01 20.84 -1.18
C SER A 216 -27.88 19.49 -1.88
N ARG A 217 -26.72 18.83 -1.70
CA ARG A 217 -26.48 17.43 -2.11
C ARG A 217 -26.38 16.51 -0.89
N TRP A 218 -26.65 17.05 0.30
CA TRP A 218 -26.55 16.30 1.55
C TRP A 218 -27.45 15.06 1.51
N PRO A 219 -26.96 13.88 1.94
CA PRO A 219 -27.78 12.67 2.02
C PRO A 219 -29.00 12.88 2.91
N GLN A 220 -30.16 12.33 2.53
CA GLN A 220 -31.38 12.44 3.34
C GLN A 220 -31.30 11.55 4.59
N SER A 221 -30.66 10.38 4.49
CA SER A 221 -30.51 9.46 5.63
C SER A 221 -29.47 9.93 6.65
N LEU A 222 -28.64 10.92 6.31
CA LEU A 222 -27.53 11.36 7.16
C LEU A 222 -27.95 12.57 7.99
N ALA A 223 -28.06 12.38 9.31
CA ALA A 223 -28.23 13.49 10.24
C ALA A 223 -26.97 14.37 10.22
N ALA A 224 -27.15 15.69 10.17
CA ALA A 224 -26.04 16.62 10.34
C ALA A 224 -25.74 16.76 11.83
N HIS A 225 -24.69 16.06 12.29
CA HIS A 225 -24.24 16.12 13.69
C HIS A 225 -23.81 17.54 14.07
N LEU A 226 -23.15 18.22 13.15
CA LEU A 226 -22.52 19.51 13.37
C LEU A 226 -23.02 20.53 12.34
N ASN A 227 -23.43 21.70 12.81
CA ASN A 227 -23.92 22.79 11.97
C ASN A 227 -23.06 24.04 12.16
N ASP A 228 -22.73 24.70 11.04
CA ASP A 228 -21.90 25.90 10.98
C ASP A 228 -20.60 25.75 11.79
N VAL A 229 -19.74 24.82 11.38
CA VAL A 229 -18.49 24.48 12.06
C VAL A 229 -17.27 24.79 11.19
N GLU A 230 -16.15 25.14 11.81
CA GLU A 230 -14.87 25.23 11.12
C GLU A 230 -14.19 23.87 11.06
N VAL A 231 -13.70 23.52 9.87
CA VAL A 231 -13.01 22.26 9.60
C VAL A 231 -11.57 22.56 9.18
N GLY A 232 -10.61 22.01 9.92
CA GLY A 232 -9.21 21.96 9.50
C GLY A 232 -9.03 20.90 8.43
N ILE A 233 -8.26 21.22 7.38
CA ILE A 233 -7.77 20.25 6.40
C ILE A 233 -6.27 20.17 6.58
N SER A 234 -5.74 18.97 6.83
CA SER A 234 -4.31 18.72 6.93
C SER A 234 -3.89 17.63 5.95
N ARG A 235 -2.71 17.79 5.36
CA ARG A 235 -2.20 16.91 4.30
C ARG A 235 -0.80 16.39 4.61
N THR A 236 -0.51 15.22 4.06
CA THR A 236 0.86 14.78 3.81
C THR A 236 1.04 14.72 2.30
N ALA A 237 2.17 15.20 1.81
CA ALA A 237 2.61 14.97 0.45
C ALA A 237 4.14 14.92 0.42
N PRO A 238 4.76 13.95 -0.27
CA PRO A 238 6.21 13.88 -0.34
C PRO A 238 6.77 15.01 -1.19
N ALA A 239 8.02 15.42 -0.90
CA ALA A 239 8.76 16.31 -1.79
C ALA A 239 9.17 15.56 -3.06
N VAL A 240 8.65 15.99 -4.22
CA VAL A 240 8.85 15.34 -5.52
C VAL A 240 8.87 16.40 -6.62
N ASN A 241 9.74 16.23 -7.63
CA ASN A 241 9.79 17.08 -8.83
C ASN A 241 9.88 18.60 -8.55
N GLY A 242 10.55 19.00 -7.46
CA GLY A 242 10.70 20.40 -7.07
C GLY A 242 9.59 20.95 -6.15
N ASP A 243 8.52 20.18 -5.89
CA ASP A 243 7.55 20.53 -4.85
C ASP A 243 8.17 20.34 -3.44
N PRO A 244 8.00 21.30 -2.51
CA PRO A 244 8.68 21.27 -1.20
C PRO A 244 8.19 20.18 -0.23
N GLY A 245 7.18 19.39 -0.62
CA GLY A 245 6.50 18.45 0.27
C GLY A 245 5.60 19.17 1.30
N VAL A 246 4.70 18.41 1.92
CA VAL A 246 3.72 18.89 2.90
C VAL A 246 3.70 17.89 4.06
N ARG A 247 3.79 18.40 5.30
CA ARG A 247 3.79 17.59 6.54
C ARG A 247 2.85 18.18 7.60
N GLU A 248 1.69 18.64 7.17
CA GLU A 248 0.69 19.27 8.05
C GLU A 248 0.09 18.27 9.03
N ILE A 249 -0.07 17.01 8.62
CA ILE A 249 -0.63 15.94 9.46
C ILE A 249 0.29 15.59 10.64
N GLU A 250 1.59 15.41 10.39
CA GLU A 250 2.57 15.14 11.45
C GLU A 250 2.59 16.29 12.46
N ALA A 251 2.67 17.54 11.97
CA ALA A 251 2.67 18.72 12.83
C ALA A 251 1.39 18.80 13.68
N LEU A 252 0.22 18.62 13.06
CA LEU A 252 -1.05 18.67 13.78
C LEU A 252 -1.18 17.55 14.82
N TYR A 253 -0.69 16.34 14.55
CA TYR A 253 -0.66 15.27 15.56
C TYR A 253 0.13 15.67 16.80
N LEU A 254 1.32 16.25 16.61
CA LEU A 254 2.16 16.70 17.72
C LEU A 254 1.49 17.82 18.52
N ASP A 255 0.88 18.79 17.83
CA ASP A 255 0.17 19.91 18.48
C ASP A 255 -1.05 19.41 19.27
N MET A 256 -1.84 18.50 18.71
CA MET A 256 -3.01 17.89 19.38
C MET A 256 -2.61 17.12 20.64
N ILE A 257 -1.53 16.32 20.57
CA ILE A 257 -1.04 15.54 21.72
C ILE A 257 -0.48 16.47 22.81
N ALA A 258 0.24 17.52 22.41
CA ALA A 258 0.76 18.52 23.34
C ALA A 258 -0.37 19.30 24.05
N ALA A 259 -1.50 19.53 23.37
CA ALA A 259 -2.64 20.25 23.92
C ALA A 259 -3.52 19.41 24.88
N ALA A 260 -3.43 18.07 24.82
CA ALA A 260 -4.30 17.16 25.55
C ALA A 260 -4.13 17.25 27.08
N ARG A 261 -5.24 17.35 27.82
CA ARG A 261 -5.25 17.54 29.27
C ARG A 261 -5.80 16.33 30.03
N ASN A 262 -6.89 15.75 29.54
CA ASN A 262 -7.67 14.73 30.25
C ASN A 262 -7.55 13.37 29.58
N SER A 263 -7.81 13.28 28.28
CA SER A 263 -7.85 12.01 27.55
C SER A 263 -7.49 12.13 26.08
N ILE A 264 -6.83 11.08 25.60
CA ILE A 264 -6.51 10.83 24.20
C ILE A 264 -7.11 9.46 23.84
N TYR A 265 -8.08 9.44 22.93
CA TYR A 265 -8.66 8.22 22.38
C TYR A 265 -8.24 8.08 20.91
N ILE A 266 -7.61 6.97 20.56
CA ILE A 266 -7.06 6.72 19.22
C ILE A 266 -7.64 5.40 18.71
N GLU A 267 -8.06 5.41 17.45
CA GLU A 267 -8.19 4.18 16.69
C GLU A 267 -7.32 4.27 15.43
N ASN A 268 -6.48 3.27 15.21
CA ASN A 268 -5.60 3.27 14.06
C ASN A 268 -5.27 1.87 13.51
N GLN A 269 -5.19 1.76 12.19
CA GLN A 269 -4.72 0.54 11.52
C GLN A 269 -3.27 0.19 11.88
N TYR A 270 -2.40 1.21 11.91
CA TYR A 270 -0.98 1.03 12.24
C TYR A 270 -0.57 1.99 13.34
N PHE A 271 0.42 1.58 14.12
CA PHE A 271 0.91 2.35 15.26
C PHE A 271 2.42 2.17 15.38
N THR A 272 3.14 2.77 14.44
CA THR A 272 4.58 2.63 14.20
C THR A 272 5.31 3.98 14.07
N ALA A 273 4.59 5.10 14.13
CA ALA A 273 5.18 6.44 14.00
C ALA A 273 5.99 6.84 15.24
N ASP A 274 7.31 6.92 15.11
CA ASP A 274 8.22 7.12 16.25
C ASP A 274 8.01 8.48 16.93
N LYS A 275 7.91 9.56 16.17
CA LYS A 275 7.71 10.91 16.71
C LYS A 275 6.40 11.09 17.46
N VAL A 276 5.33 10.50 16.93
CA VAL A 276 4.03 10.51 17.61
C VAL A 276 4.13 9.69 18.90
N GLY A 277 4.83 8.55 18.83
CA GLY A 277 5.18 7.75 19.98
C GLY A 277 5.96 8.49 21.07
N ASP A 278 6.96 9.28 20.69
CA ASP A 278 7.72 10.14 21.60
C ASP A 278 6.83 11.18 22.28
N ALA A 279 5.94 11.82 21.53
CA ALA A 279 5.01 12.80 22.08
C ALA A 279 4.03 12.17 23.09
N LEU A 280 3.47 11.00 22.77
CA LEU A 280 2.59 10.27 23.69
C LEU A 280 3.34 9.81 24.95
N ALA A 281 4.57 9.30 24.80
CA ALA A 281 5.41 8.89 25.92
C ALA A 281 5.72 10.07 26.85
N ALA A 282 6.00 11.24 26.28
CA ALA A 282 6.24 12.46 27.05
C ALA A 282 5.00 12.83 27.89
N ARG A 283 3.80 12.83 27.28
CA ARG A 283 2.54 13.10 27.99
C ARG A 283 2.26 12.06 29.09
N LEU A 284 2.53 10.77 28.86
CA LEU A 284 2.35 9.71 29.85
C LEU A 284 3.31 9.81 31.05
N ALA A 285 4.47 10.41 30.87
CA ALA A 285 5.46 10.58 31.93
C ALA A 285 5.13 11.72 32.91
N GLU A 286 4.21 12.62 32.56
CA GLU A 286 3.84 13.79 33.37
C GLU A 286 2.87 13.42 34.51
N PRO A 287 3.02 13.93 35.74
CA PRO A 287 2.13 13.61 36.86
C PRO A 287 0.64 13.83 36.58
N ASP A 288 0.30 14.89 35.85
CA ASP A 288 -1.05 15.34 35.50
C ASP A 288 -1.34 15.21 33.99
N GLY A 289 -0.55 14.40 33.28
CA GLY A 289 -0.82 14.04 31.88
C GLY A 289 -2.16 13.31 31.63
N PRO A 290 -2.58 13.22 30.36
CA PRO A 290 -3.85 12.62 29.98
C PRO A 290 -3.84 11.09 30.10
N GLU A 291 -5.03 10.53 30.20
CA GLU A 291 -5.29 9.12 29.89
C GLU A 291 -5.12 8.86 28.39
N ILE A 292 -4.55 7.72 28.00
CA ILE A 292 -4.33 7.38 26.59
C ILE A 292 -4.85 5.96 26.30
N ILE A 293 -5.91 5.90 25.50
CA ILE A 293 -6.53 4.65 25.04
C ILE A 293 -6.29 4.51 23.52
N VAL A 294 -5.72 3.39 23.11
CA VAL A 294 -5.41 3.09 21.71
C VAL A 294 -6.05 1.77 21.29
N VAL A 295 -6.97 1.83 20.33
CA VAL A 295 -7.61 0.66 19.71
C VAL A 295 -6.91 0.36 18.39
N LEU A 296 -6.40 -0.86 18.25
CA LEU A 296 -5.63 -1.33 17.11
C LEU A 296 -6.23 -2.63 16.57
N ARG A 297 -5.86 -3.00 15.35
CA ARG A 297 -6.13 -4.34 14.81
C ARG A 297 -5.30 -5.40 15.55
N GLU A 298 -5.84 -6.60 15.74
CA GLU A 298 -5.11 -7.73 16.33
C GLU A 298 -4.09 -8.30 15.32
N LEU A 299 -4.59 -8.75 14.16
CA LEU A 299 -3.86 -9.46 13.11
C LEU A 299 -3.64 -8.56 11.88
N SER A 300 -2.51 -8.73 11.18
CA SER A 300 -2.12 -7.99 9.96
C SER A 300 -2.33 -8.81 8.69
N HIS A 301 -2.46 -8.16 7.52
CA HIS A 301 -2.69 -8.88 6.27
C HIS A 301 -1.40 -9.44 5.69
N GLY A 302 -1.21 -10.75 5.84
CA GLY A 302 -0.13 -11.50 5.20
C GLY A 302 1.19 -11.47 5.97
N TRP A 303 1.98 -12.52 5.74
CA TRP A 303 3.16 -12.85 6.55
C TRP A 303 4.21 -11.72 6.64
N LEU A 304 4.37 -10.91 5.59
CA LEU A 304 5.38 -9.86 5.55
C LEU A 304 4.96 -8.62 6.34
N GLU A 305 3.69 -8.22 6.22
CA GLU A 305 3.12 -7.10 7.01
C GLU A 305 3.12 -7.48 8.50
N GLU A 306 2.75 -8.72 8.80
CA GLU A 306 2.80 -9.29 10.15
C GLU A 306 4.21 -9.26 10.74
N LEU A 307 5.22 -9.74 10.00
CA LEU A 307 6.62 -9.74 10.46
C LEU A 307 7.21 -8.33 10.64
N THR A 308 6.69 -7.32 9.93
CA THR A 308 7.28 -5.97 9.92
C THR A 308 6.50 -5.00 10.80
N MET A 309 5.25 -4.72 10.44
CA MET A 309 4.42 -3.70 11.09
C MET A 309 4.05 -4.09 12.52
N GLN A 310 3.80 -5.38 12.81
CA GLN A 310 3.49 -5.79 14.18
C GLN A 310 4.69 -5.69 15.12
N THR A 311 5.90 -5.94 14.61
CA THR A 311 7.13 -5.79 15.40
C THR A 311 7.36 -4.32 15.77
N LEU A 312 7.21 -3.40 14.80
CA LEU A 312 7.30 -1.96 15.05
C LEU A 312 6.22 -1.48 16.02
N ARG A 313 4.97 -1.96 15.85
CA ARG A 313 3.86 -1.70 16.77
C ARG A 313 4.16 -2.15 18.18
N THR A 314 4.63 -3.38 18.34
CA THR A 314 4.92 -3.97 19.66
C THR A 314 5.96 -3.14 20.39
N ARG A 315 7.03 -2.74 19.69
CA ARG A 315 8.06 -1.87 20.26
C ARG A 315 7.49 -0.53 20.73
N LEU A 316 6.66 0.11 19.91
CA LEU A 316 6.08 1.40 20.28
C LEU A 316 5.12 1.26 21.48
N VAL A 317 4.28 0.22 21.50
CA VAL A 317 3.40 -0.08 22.64
C VAL A 317 4.21 -0.35 23.91
N GLN A 318 5.30 -1.11 23.83
CA GLN A 318 6.18 -1.38 24.97
C GLN A 318 6.81 -0.08 25.49
N LYS A 319 7.33 0.78 24.61
CA LYS A 319 7.86 2.10 24.97
C LYS A 319 6.84 2.95 25.73
N LEU A 320 5.57 2.95 25.31
CA LEU A 320 4.51 3.68 26.02
C LEU A 320 4.19 3.07 27.39
N ARG A 321 4.17 1.73 27.49
CA ARG A 321 4.01 1.04 28.79
C ARG A 321 5.14 1.38 29.76
N GLU A 322 6.38 1.44 29.28
CA GLU A 322 7.55 1.79 30.09
C GLU A 322 7.53 3.26 30.53
N ALA A 323 6.99 4.16 29.69
CA ALA A 323 6.85 5.57 30.02
C ALA A 323 5.70 5.86 31.00
N ASP A 324 4.67 5.00 31.04
CA ASP A 324 3.48 5.18 31.85
C ASP A 324 3.68 4.83 33.32
N LYS A 325 4.16 5.79 34.10
CA LYS A 325 4.37 5.66 35.55
C LYS A 325 3.07 5.73 36.36
N TYR A 326 1.98 6.15 35.74
CA TYR A 326 0.72 6.48 36.42
C TYR A 326 -0.44 5.57 36.02
N ASN A 327 -0.16 4.52 35.23
CA ASN A 327 -1.13 3.50 34.82
C ASN A 327 -2.32 4.13 34.06
N ARG A 328 -2.02 4.99 33.08
CA ARG A 328 -2.97 5.73 32.23
C ARG A 328 -2.99 5.28 30.77
N PHE A 329 -2.11 4.38 30.37
CA PHE A 329 -2.03 3.87 29.01
C PHE A 329 -2.73 2.52 28.85
N ARG A 330 -3.53 2.38 27.80
CA ARG A 330 -4.12 1.10 27.38
C ARG A 330 -4.08 0.95 25.87
N ALA A 331 -3.48 -0.15 25.41
CA ALA A 331 -3.56 -0.60 24.03
C ALA A 331 -4.43 -1.86 23.95
N CYS A 332 -5.47 -1.83 23.13
CA CYS A 332 -6.45 -2.90 22.99
C CYS A 332 -6.85 -3.15 21.54
N TYR A 333 -7.60 -4.22 21.32
CA TYR A 333 -8.21 -4.56 20.04
C TYR A 333 -9.65 -5.06 20.26
N PRO A 334 -10.55 -4.83 19.30
CA PRO A 334 -11.93 -5.32 19.39
C PRO A 334 -11.99 -6.82 19.17
N PHE A 335 -12.68 -7.50 20.09
CA PHE A 335 -12.89 -8.93 20.08
C PHE A 335 -14.40 -9.21 20.01
N ILE A 336 -14.77 -10.15 19.14
CA ILE A 336 -16.12 -10.69 19.06
C ILE A 336 -16.04 -12.22 18.90
N ALA A 337 -16.81 -12.93 19.71
CA ALA A 337 -16.87 -14.39 19.68
C ALA A 337 -17.54 -14.87 18.38
N GLY A 338 -17.18 -16.07 17.91
CA GLY A 338 -17.74 -16.67 16.70
C GLY A 338 -17.02 -16.31 15.39
N LEU A 339 -16.02 -15.42 15.44
CA LEU A 339 -15.12 -15.24 14.29
C LEU A 339 -14.33 -16.51 13.98
N LYS A 340 -14.05 -16.72 12.69
CA LYS A 340 -13.22 -17.83 12.24
C LYS A 340 -11.81 -17.68 12.83
N GLU A 341 -11.19 -18.81 13.12
CA GLU A 341 -9.80 -18.82 13.59
C GLU A 341 -8.87 -18.08 12.62
N GLY A 342 -7.97 -17.27 13.16
CA GLY A 342 -7.08 -16.41 12.37
C GLY A 342 -7.75 -15.19 11.74
N THR A 343 -8.94 -14.80 12.20
CA THR A 343 -9.61 -13.56 11.79
C THR A 343 -9.91 -12.67 12.99
N CYS A 344 -9.90 -11.36 12.76
CA CYS A 344 -10.29 -10.34 13.73
C CYS A 344 -11.16 -9.29 13.05
N ILE A 345 -11.77 -8.39 13.83
CA ILE A 345 -12.30 -7.15 13.26
C ILE A 345 -11.12 -6.35 12.73
N ASP A 346 -11.13 -6.05 11.43
CA ASP A 346 -10.06 -5.34 10.75
C ASP A 346 -10.21 -3.84 11.01
N VAL A 347 -9.62 -3.36 12.10
CA VAL A 347 -9.56 -1.93 12.45
C VAL A 347 -8.71 -1.22 11.40
N HIS A 348 -9.39 -0.52 10.50
CA HIS A 348 -8.80 0.29 9.43
C HIS A 348 -9.01 1.79 9.67
N SER A 349 -9.66 2.18 10.77
CA SER A 349 -9.83 3.59 11.14
C SER A 349 -8.50 4.33 11.26
N LYS A 350 -8.55 5.66 11.09
CA LYS A 350 -7.44 6.59 11.34
C LYS A 350 -7.95 7.83 12.06
N MET A 351 -8.29 7.68 13.33
CA MET A 351 -8.91 8.75 14.11
C MET A 351 -8.16 9.05 15.42
N ILE A 352 -8.29 10.29 15.88
CA ILE A 352 -7.89 10.69 17.24
C ILE A 352 -8.93 11.68 17.81
N VAL A 353 -9.31 11.48 19.07
CA VAL A 353 -10.14 12.39 19.86
C VAL A 353 -9.32 12.87 21.05
N ILE A 354 -9.32 14.18 21.30
CA ILE A 354 -8.65 14.84 22.42
C ILE A 354 -9.70 15.51 23.29
N ASP A 355 -9.76 15.13 24.57
CA ASP A 355 -10.56 15.79 25.63
C ASP A 355 -12.06 15.99 25.33
N ASP A 356 -12.64 15.20 24.40
CA ASP A 356 -13.95 15.45 23.78
C ASP A 356 -14.11 16.85 23.13
N ASP A 357 -13.01 17.59 22.94
CA ASP A 357 -13.00 18.95 22.40
C ASP A 357 -12.52 19.00 20.95
N LEU A 358 -11.70 18.03 20.55
CA LEU A 358 -11.13 17.94 19.22
C LEU A 358 -11.25 16.52 18.67
N VAL A 359 -11.61 16.40 17.40
CA VAL A 359 -11.60 15.15 16.64
C VAL A 359 -10.89 15.32 15.30
N ARG A 360 -10.06 14.35 14.92
CA ARG A 360 -9.49 14.20 13.58
C ARG A 360 -9.88 12.85 12.98
N ILE A 361 -10.34 12.85 11.74
CA ILE A 361 -10.62 11.64 10.94
C ILE A 361 -10.01 11.84 9.55
N GLY A 362 -9.33 10.83 9.02
CA GLY A 362 -8.74 10.93 7.68
C GLY A 362 -8.15 9.64 7.15
N SER A 363 -7.17 9.75 6.26
CA SER A 363 -6.53 8.61 5.61
C SER A 363 -5.18 8.24 6.23
N ALA A 364 -4.53 9.17 6.95
CA ALA A 364 -3.19 8.97 7.47
C ALA A 364 -3.16 8.04 8.69
N ASN A 365 -2.46 6.91 8.51
CA ASN A 365 -2.13 5.99 9.59
C ASN A 365 -1.12 6.61 10.55
N LEU A 366 -1.05 6.12 11.79
CA LEU A 366 0.06 6.42 12.70
C LEU A 366 1.30 5.58 12.34
N ALA A 367 1.72 5.71 11.08
CA ALA A 367 2.91 5.09 10.51
C ALA A 367 3.83 6.16 9.92
N ASN A 368 5.14 5.92 9.94
CA ASN A 368 6.14 6.89 9.48
C ASN A 368 5.89 7.31 8.01
N ARG A 369 5.46 6.37 7.17
CA ARG A 369 5.07 6.63 5.77
C ARG A 369 3.95 7.65 5.63
N SER A 370 2.90 7.59 6.46
CA SER A 370 1.76 8.52 6.38
C SER A 370 2.11 9.91 6.91
N MET A 371 3.20 10.03 7.67
CA MET A 371 3.70 11.31 8.20
C MET A 371 4.61 12.08 7.22
N GLY A 372 5.09 11.46 6.13
CA GLY A 372 6.04 12.13 5.23
C GLY A 372 6.19 11.59 3.81
N MET A 373 5.69 10.40 3.51
CA MET A 373 5.90 9.73 2.22
C MET A 373 4.62 9.59 1.39
N ASP A 374 3.56 9.06 1.98
CA ASP A 374 2.30 8.83 1.30
C ASP A 374 1.53 10.14 1.19
N THR A 375 0.77 10.32 0.10
CA THR A 375 -0.16 11.45 0.08
C THR A 375 -1.39 11.10 0.89
N GLU A 376 -1.71 11.94 1.86
CA GLU A 376 -2.78 11.74 2.84
C GLU A 376 -3.64 13.00 2.96
N CYS A 377 -4.85 12.87 3.50
CA CYS A 377 -5.74 14.00 3.75
C CYS A 377 -6.66 13.71 4.93
N ASP A 378 -6.67 14.61 5.91
CA ASP A 378 -7.50 14.47 7.11
C ASP A 378 -8.35 15.72 7.33
N LEU A 379 -9.47 15.52 8.02
CA LEU A 379 -10.35 16.57 8.50
C LEU A 379 -10.34 16.62 10.02
N THR A 380 -10.24 17.83 10.56
CA THR A 380 -10.21 18.09 11.99
C THR A 380 -11.29 19.08 12.40
N ILE A 381 -11.99 18.80 13.49
CA ILE A 381 -12.99 19.68 14.09
C ILE A 381 -12.61 19.92 15.55
N GLU A 382 -12.63 21.18 15.95
CA GLU A 382 -12.37 21.65 17.30
C GLU A 382 -13.59 22.42 17.80
N ALA A 383 -14.03 22.17 19.02
CA ALA A 383 -15.26 22.76 19.54
C ALA A 383 -15.09 24.23 19.94
N ARG A 384 -13.90 24.67 20.36
CA ARG A 384 -13.61 26.08 20.70
C ARG A 384 -14.59 26.68 21.72
N GLY A 385 -14.91 25.89 22.74
CA GLY A 385 -15.87 26.26 23.78
C GLY A 385 -17.35 26.13 23.39
N ARG A 386 -17.67 25.69 22.16
CA ARG A 386 -19.04 25.32 21.79
C ARG A 386 -19.42 23.96 22.35
N LYS A 387 -20.29 23.97 23.36
CA LYS A 387 -20.77 22.75 24.03
C LYS A 387 -21.48 21.79 23.10
N ASP A 388 -22.22 22.28 22.13
CA ASP A 388 -22.92 21.44 21.17
C ASP A 388 -21.94 20.62 20.30
N ILE A 389 -20.79 21.19 19.92
CA ILE A 389 -19.75 20.46 19.21
C ILE A 389 -19.06 19.44 20.14
N GLN A 390 -18.73 19.83 21.37
CA GLN A 390 -18.16 18.92 22.36
C GLN A 390 -19.06 17.70 22.62
N GLU A 391 -20.38 17.91 22.69
CA GLU A 391 -21.36 16.84 22.86
C GLU A 391 -21.36 15.86 21.68
N GLN A 392 -21.19 16.34 20.44
CA GLN A 392 -21.11 15.47 19.27
C GLN A 392 -19.79 14.69 19.20
N ILE A 393 -18.66 15.31 19.57
CA ILE A 393 -17.36 14.63 19.65
C ILE A 393 -17.38 13.56 20.74
N ARG A 394 -17.92 13.90 21.93
CA ARG A 394 -18.17 12.96 23.02
C ARG A 394 -19.07 11.81 22.58
N GLY A 395 -20.15 12.14 21.87
CA GLY A 395 -21.11 11.19 21.33
C GLY A 395 -20.45 10.20 20.36
N LEU A 396 -19.58 10.67 19.47
CA LEU A 396 -18.79 9.81 18.59
C LEU A 396 -17.89 8.85 19.39
N ARG A 397 -17.12 9.36 20.36
CA ARG A 397 -16.26 8.51 21.19
C ARG A 397 -17.07 7.46 21.97
N SER A 398 -18.20 7.86 22.56
CA SER A 398 -19.10 6.91 23.23
C SER A 398 -19.70 5.89 22.26
N LEU A 399 -20.03 6.29 21.02
CA LEU A 399 -20.53 5.40 19.97
C LEU A 399 -19.49 4.32 19.61
N LEU A 400 -18.24 4.72 19.39
CA LEU A 400 -17.16 3.79 19.04
C LEU A 400 -16.86 2.81 20.18
N LEU A 401 -16.83 3.29 21.43
CA LEU A 401 -16.69 2.40 22.58
C LEU A 401 -17.89 1.46 22.74
N ALA A 402 -19.11 1.96 22.53
CA ALA A 402 -20.33 1.17 22.58
C ALA A 402 -20.34 0.06 21.53
N GLU A 403 -19.90 0.38 20.31
CA GLU A 403 -19.68 -0.57 19.25
C GLU A 403 -18.67 -1.65 19.66
N HIS A 404 -17.46 -1.30 20.07
CA HIS A 404 -16.45 -2.32 20.39
C HIS A 404 -16.79 -3.16 21.63
N LEU A 405 -17.50 -2.59 22.60
CA LEU A 405 -17.88 -3.26 23.84
C LEU A 405 -19.22 -3.99 23.75
N GLY A 406 -20.02 -3.75 22.70
CA GLY A 406 -21.34 -4.35 22.54
C GLY A 406 -22.38 -3.82 23.54
N PHE A 407 -22.40 -2.52 23.80
CA PHE A 407 -23.37 -1.86 24.68
C PHE A 407 -24.11 -0.75 23.93
N GLU A 408 -25.18 -0.22 24.52
CA GLU A 408 -25.82 0.99 24.02
C GLU A 408 -24.98 2.23 24.35
N VAL A 409 -24.99 3.22 23.46
CA VAL A 409 -24.22 4.48 23.62
C VAL A 409 -24.52 5.17 24.95
N GLN A 410 -25.77 5.10 25.39
CA GLN A 410 -26.22 5.67 26.66
C GLN A 410 -25.57 4.99 27.86
N GLN A 411 -25.50 3.64 27.85
CA GLN A 411 -24.86 2.86 28.92
C GLN A 411 -23.37 3.18 29.02
N VAL A 412 -22.70 3.31 27.87
CA VAL A 412 -21.28 3.68 27.83
C VAL A 412 -21.05 5.09 28.35
N SER A 413 -21.90 6.04 27.94
CA SER A 413 -21.80 7.43 28.39
C SER A 413 -22.03 7.57 29.91
N GLU A 414 -22.98 6.82 30.47
CA GLU A 414 -23.23 6.76 31.91
C GLU A 414 -22.07 6.11 32.68
N ALA A 415 -21.49 5.03 32.13
CA ALA A 415 -20.33 4.38 32.72
C ALA A 415 -19.12 5.33 32.78
N ILE A 416 -18.84 6.07 31.71
CA ILE A 416 -17.76 7.08 31.66
C ILE A 416 -18.02 8.20 32.68
N ALA A 417 -19.25 8.73 32.72
CA ALA A 417 -19.60 9.79 33.67
C ALA A 417 -19.46 9.32 35.14
N THR A 418 -19.78 8.07 35.43
CA THR A 418 -19.70 7.49 36.79
C THR A 418 -18.27 7.08 37.17
N ALA A 419 -17.46 6.68 36.20
CA ALA A 419 -16.07 6.28 36.43
C ALA A 419 -15.12 7.49 36.50
N GLY A 420 -15.42 8.56 35.75
CA GLY A 420 -14.59 9.77 35.66
C GLY A 420 -13.41 9.64 34.69
N ASN A 421 -13.14 8.45 34.15
CA ASN A 421 -12.12 8.18 33.14
C ASN A 421 -12.58 7.03 32.21
N LEU A 422 -11.93 6.89 31.05
CA LEU A 422 -12.32 5.92 30.03
C LEU A 422 -11.94 4.49 30.43
N ARG A 423 -10.75 4.30 31.02
CA ARG A 423 -10.23 2.99 31.40
C ARG A 423 -11.14 2.28 32.39
N ASP A 424 -11.51 2.93 33.48
CA ASP A 424 -12.35 2.36 34.53
C ASP A 424 -13.77 2.14 34.00
N ALA A 425 -14.25 2.98 33.07
CA ALA A 425 -15.52 2.75 32.40
C ALA A 425 -15.47 1.48 31.54
N MET A 426 -14.40 1.27 30.77
CA MET A 426 -14.17 0.05 30.00
C MET A 426 -14.06 -1.19 30.90
N ASP A 427 -13.42 -1.07 32.07
CA ASP A 427 -13.31 -2.18 33.03
C ASP A 427 -14.65 -2.57 33.66
N ARG A 428 -15.57 -1.62 33.80
CA ARG A 428 -16.96 -1.87 34.26
C ARG A 428 -17.84 -2.46 33.16
N LEU A 429 -17.57 -2.14 31.90
CA LEU A 429 -18.33 -2.58 30.73
C LEU A 429 -17.72 -3.85 30.14
N HIS A 430 -18.02 -4.99 30.74
CA HIS A 430 -17.49 -6.27 30.29
C HIS A 430 -18.59 -7.21 29.78
N ARG A 431 -18.29 -7.84 28.65
CA ARG A 431 -19.06 -8.92 28.02
C ARG A 431 -18.06 -9.98 27.55
N GLU A 432 -18.39 -11.25 27.76
CA GLU A 432 -17.51 -12.35 27.35
C GLU A 432 -17.47 -12.54 25.82
N ASP A 433 -18.59 -12.21 25.15
CA ASP A 433 -18.81 -12.44 23.73
C ASP A 433 -18.39 -11.26 22.83
N ARG A 434 -18.30 -10.04 23.37
CA ARG A 434 -17.87 -8.83 22.64
C ARG A 434 -17.20 -7.83 23.58
N THR A 435 -15.93 -7.51 23.37
CA THR A 435 -15.20 -6.60 24.27
C THR A 435 -13.92 -6.08 23.63
N LEU A 436 -13.24 -5.13 24.29
CA LEU A 436 -11.89 -4.70 23.94
C LEU A 436 -10.86 -5.50 24.74
N LYS A 437 -10.11 -6.37 24.07
CA LYS A 437 -9.05 -7.18 24.68
C LYS A 437 -7.72 -6.44 24.72
N PRO A 438 -6.89 -6.63 25.75
CA PRO A 438 -5.56 -6.04 25.80
C PRO A 438 -4.68 -6.61 24.69
N LEU A 439 -3.93 -5.76 24.01
CA LEU A 439 -3.00 -6.19 22.98
C LEU A 439 -1.76 -6.83 23.62
N ASN A 440 -1.67 -8.17 23.61
CA ASN A 440 -0.58 -8.91 24.26
C ASN A 440 0.74 -8.83 23.46
N GLU A 441 1.85 -9.09 24.16
CA GLU A 441 3.21 -8.94 23.64
C GLU A 441 3.58 -10.05 22.63
N LEU A 442 4.18 -9.63 21.52
CA LEU A 442 4.83 -10.52 20.55
C LEU A 442 6.32 -10.69 20.90
N PRO A 443 6.96 -11.81 20.51
CA PRO A 443 8.36 -12.07 20.85
C PRO A 443 9.29 -10.96 20.36
N GLN A 444 10.21 -10.53 21.24
CA GLN A 444 11.22 -9.53 20.93
C GLN A 444 12.14 -10.00 19.79
N VAL A 445 12.40 -9.10 18.85
CA VAL A 445 13.21 -9.35 17.65
C VAL A 445 14.52 -8.58 17.78
N SER A 446 15.66 -9.18 17.41
CA SER A 446 16.99 -8.53 17.55
C SER A 446 17.11 -7.19 16.81
N ASP A 447 17.90 -6.25 17.35
CA ASP A 447 18.17 -4.91 16.79
C ASP A 447 18.65 -4.91 15.33
N THR A 448 19.32 -5.98 14.90
CA THR A 448 19.82 -6.11 13.53
C THR A 448 18.68 -6.39 12.53
N LEU A 449 17.71 -7.21 12.92
CA LEU A 449 16.53 -7.49 12.10
C LEU A 449 15.55 -6.30 12.12
N LEU A 450 15.52 -5.52 13.20
CA LEU A 450 14.76 -4.26 13.30
C LEU A 450 15.20 -3.21 12.27
N ASN A 451 16.51 -3.03 12.04
CA ASN A 451 16.99 -2.09 11.02
C ASN A 451 16.53 -2.48 9.61
N VAL A 452 16.45 -3.78 9.31
CA VAL A 452 15.93 -4.30 8.04
C VAL A 452 14.42 -4.12 7.93
N ILE A 453 13.69 -4.29 9.03
CA ILE A 453 12.23 -4.12 9.10
C ILE A 453 11.83 -2.64 8.92
N SER A 454 12.61 -1.69 9.45
CA SER A 454 12.32 -0.25 9.35
C SER A 454 12.21 0.28 7.90
N VAL A 455 12.78 -0.45 6.93
CA VAL A 455 12.66 -0.13 5.49
C VAL A 455 11.22 -0.34 4.98
N ALA A 456 10.40 -1.12 5.69
CA ALA A 456 8.99 -1.35 5.34
C ALA A 456 8.09 -0.15 5.69
N ASP A 457 8.52 0.74 6.60
CA ASP A 457 7.80 1.95 7.00
C ASP A 457 8.70 3.22 6.99
N PRO A 458 9.15 3.68 5.81
CA PRO A 458 10.07 4.80 5.68
C PRO A 458 9.40 6.18 5.87
N GLU A 459 10.05 7.08 6.61
CA GLU A 459 9.59 8.48 6.82
C GLU A 459 9.74 9.39 5.58
N LYS A 460 10.70 9.08 4.69
CA LYS A 460 11.08 9.89 3.53
C LYS A 460 11.36 9.01 2.31
N PRO A 461 11.20 9.53 1.08
CA PRO A 461 11.51 8.79 -0.14
C PRO A 461 12.87 8.11 -0.05
N VAL A 462 12.89 6.78 -0.20
CA VAL A 462 14.12 6.01 -0.02
C VAL A 462 14.99 6.11 -1.28
N GLY A 463 16.15 6.74 -1.16
CA GLY A 463 17.19 6.72 -2.18
C GLY A 463 18.08 5.48 -2.10
N LEU A 464 18.80 5.17 -3.17
CA LEU A 464 19.83 4.11 -3.18
C LEU A 464 20.93 4.34 -2.12
N ALA A 465 21.17 5.59 -1.72
CA ALA A 465 22.11 5.97 -0.68
C ALA A 465 21.58 5.65 0.74
N ASP A 466 20.28 5.77 0.98
CA ASP A 466 19.66 5.51 2.28
C ASP A 466 19.62 4.01 2.60
N LEU A 467 19.39 3.17 1.58
CA LEU A 467 19.53 1.72 1.67
C LEU A 467 20.94 1.30 2.11
N ALA A 468 21.97 2.07 1.78
CA ALA A 468 23.35 1.78 2.19
C ALA A 468 23.64 2.19 3.66
N GLN A 469 22.94 3.21 4.18
CA GLN A 469 23.07 3.64 5.58
C GLN A 469 22.43 2.65 6.57
N ILE A 470 21.36 1.96 6.16
CA ILE A 470 20.65 0.93 6.94
C ILE A 470 21.54 -0.27 7.29
N PHE A 471 22.54 -0.56 6.45
CA PHE A 471 23.53 -1.61 6.72
C PHE A 471 24.77 -1.06 7.44
N SER A 472 24.72 0.08 8.13
CA SER A 472 25.83 0.57 8.96
C SER A 472 25.41 0.57 10.43
N PRO A 473 26.19 -0.02 11.36
CA PRO A 473 25.87 0.09 12.78
C PRO A 473 25.92 1.57 13.18
N ARG A 474 24.80 2.12 13.65
CA ARG A 474 24.77 3.48 14.20
C ARG A 474 25.47 3.48 15.56
N SER A 475 26.53 4.28 15.69
CA SER A 475 27.05 4.69 17.00
C SER A 475 26.08 5.69 17.64
N PRO A 476 25.89 5.65 18.97
CA PRO A 476 24.84 6.38 19.68
C PRO A 476 25.04 7.91 19.83
N GLU A 477 25.93 8.54 19.07
CA GLU A 477 26.29 9.97 19.27
C GLU A 477 25.90 10.92 18.13
N ALA A 478 25.17 10.47 17.11
CA ALA A 478 24.74 11.33 16.01
C ALA A 478 23.27 11.77 16.15
N SER A 479 22.98 12.49 17.23
CA SER A 479 21.83 13.39 17.34
C SER A 479 22.39 14.74 17.76
N MET A 480 22.04 15.81 17.06
CA MET A 480 22.57 17.19 17.18
C MET A 480 23.74 17.54 16.26
N ALA A 481 23.46 17.68 14.96
CA ALA A 481 23.95 18.78 14.12
C ALA A 481 23.51 18.52 12.67
N ASP A 482 22.62 19.35 12.15
CA ASP A 482 22.77 19.99 10.83
C ASP A 482 21.43 20.60 10.41
N ALA A 483 21.25 21.84 10.86
CA ALA A 483 20.39 22.82 10.22
C ALA A 483 21.31 23.82 9.50
N ASN A 484 21.34 23.79 8.17
CA ASN A 484 21.56 25.03 7.41
C ASN A 484 21.07 24.91 5.96
N PRO A 485 20.21 25.83 5.47
CA PRO A 485 19.75 25.89 4.09
C PRO A 485 20.60 26.86 3.26
N GLY A 486 20.90 26.50 2.01
CA GLY A 486 21.29 27.47 0.98
C GLY A 486 22.54 27.11 0.18
N ALA A 487 22.35 26.77 -1.10
CA ALA A 487 23.21 27.19 -2.20
C ALA A 487 22.47 26.99 -3.54
N PHE A 488 22.55 28.02 -4.38
CA PHE A 488 21.74 28.30 -5.57
C PHE A 488 22.17 27.54 -6.85
N VAL A 489 21.16 27.20 -7.67
CA VAL A 489 20.97 27.46 -9.13
C VAL A 489 22.10 27.12 -10.12
N THR A 490 21.77 26.37 -11.19
CA THR A 490 21.80 26.89 -12.58
C THR A 490 21.01 26.05 -13.57
N ASP A 491 20.29 26.79 -14.39
CA ASP A 491 19.38 26.46 -15.48
C ASP A 491 20.11 25.90 -16.71
N ARG A 492 19.44 25.01 -17.46
CA ARG A 492 19.56 24.89 -18.92
C ARG A 492 18.42 24.06 -19.49
N SER A 493 17.45 24.78 -20.01
CA SER A 493 16.47 24.37 -21.02
C SER A 493 17.13 23.72 -22.25
N GLU A 494 16.65 22.55 -22.67
CA GLU A 494 16.77 22.10 -24.05
C GLU A 494 15.39 21.75 -24.61
N GLN A 495 15.11 22.38 -25.75
CA GLN A 495 13.89 22.32 -26.55
C GLN A 495 13.72 20.92 -27.16
N ILE A 496 12.49 20.41 -27.20
CA ILE A 496 12.13 19.26 -28.04
C ILE A 496 10.92 19.66 -28.88
N GLU A 497 11.15 19.73 -30.19
CA GLU A 497 10.13 19.94 -31.22
C GLU A 497 9.25 18.69 -31.44
N PRO A 498 8.02 18.86 -31.94
CA PRO A 498 7.07 17.77 -32.09
C PRO A 498 7.30 17.00 -33.39
N SER A 499 7.41 15.66 -33.33
CA SER A 499 7.39 14.83 -34.54
C SER A 499 6.31 13.73 -34.47
N GLU A 500 5.33 13.94 -35.34
CA GLU A 500 4.60 13.01 -36.23
C GLU A 500 4.08 11.67 -35.68
N GLU A 501 2.76 11.54 -35.77
CA GLU A 501 1.99 10.30 -35.72
C GLU A 501 2.45 9.31 -36.80
N PHE A 502 2.86 8.10 -36.39
CA PHE A 502 2.77 6.92 -37.25
C PHE A 502 2.19 5.74 -36.48
N GLY A 503 1.05 5.24 -36.98
CA GLY A 503 0.33 4.09 -36.45
C GLY A 503 1.04 2.78 -36.74
N ALA A 504 1.07 1.91 -35.73
CA ALA A 504 1.24 0.48 -35.90
C ALA A 504 0.24 -0.21 -34.96
N GLY A 505 -0.74 -0.91 -35.54
CA GLY A 505 -1.80 -1.59 -34.81
C GLY A 505 -1.29 -2.71 -33.88
N PRO A 506 -2.11 -3.17 -32.91
CA PRO A 506 -1.65 -4.12 -31.90
C PRO A 506 -1.37 -5.50 -32.51
N ALA A 507 -0.30 -6.16 -32.04
CA ALA A 507 0.12 -7.50 -32.43
C ALA A 507 -0.78 -8.61 -31.83
N TRP A 508 -2.09 -8.57 -32.14
CA TRP A 508 -3.12 -9.48 -31.64
C TRP A 508 -2.80 -10.97 -31.86
N GLY A 509 -2.12 -11.31 -32.96
CA GLY A 509 -1.73 -12.70 -33.25
C GLY A 509 -0.73 -13.30 -32.24
N LYS A 510 0.14 -12.48 -31.64
CA LYS A 510 1.13 -12.95 -30.65
C LYS A 510 0.47 -13.17 -29.28
N ILE A 511 -0.49 -12.32 -28.93
CA ILE A 511 -1.27 -12.42 -27.69
C ILE A 511 -2.22 -13.62 -27.74
N ALA A 512 -2.87 -13.85 -28.89
CA ALA A 512 -3.72 -15.02 -29.11
C ALA A 512 -2.93 -16.34 -28.99
N GLY A 513 -1.70 -16.38 -29.52
CA GLY A 513 -0.83 -17.55 -29.40
C GLY A 513 -0.46 -17.89 -27.95
N ILE A 514 -0.16 -16.88 -27.13
CA ILE A 514 0.16 -17.08 -25.70
C ILE A 514 -1.07 -17.56 -24.93
N ALA A 515 -2.24 -16.95 -25.17
CA ALA A 515 -3.49 -17.35 -24.53
C ALA A 515 -3.86 -18.81 -24.84
N LEU A 516 -3.63 -19.26 -26.09
CA LEU A 516 -3.94 -20.62 -26.53
C LEU A 516 -3.04 -21.67 -25.85
N VAL A 517 -1.76 -21.35 -25.62
CA VAL A 517 -0.83 -22.19 -24.86
C VAL A 517 -1.26 -22.30 -23.39
N VAL A 518 -1.66 -21.19 -22.77
CA VAL A 518 -2.13 -21.19 -21.37
C VAL A 518 -3.42 -21.99 -21.22
N ILE A 519 -4.36 -21.87 -22.15
CA ILE A 519 -5.60 -22.66 -22.17
C ILE A 519 -5.29 -24.14 -22.36
N ALA A 520 -4.37 -24.50 -23.27
CA ALA A 520 -3.97 -25.88 -23.49
C ALA A 520 -3.31 -26.51 -22.23
N LEU A 521 -2.42 -25.79 -21.55
CA LEU A 521 -1.79 -26.26 -20.30
C LEU A 521 -2.80 -26.39 -19.15
N THR A 522 -3.76 -25.46 -19.07
CA THR A 522 -4.84 -25.49 -18.07
C THR A 522 -5.82 -26.63 -18.33
N ALA A 523 -6.16 -26.85 -19.59
CA ALA A 523 -7.00 -27.97 -20.02
C ALA A 523 -6.28 -29.30 -19.76
N LEU A 524 -4.98 -29.39 -20.03
CA LEU A 524 -4.16 -30.55 -19.69
C LEU A 524 -4.20 -30.82 -18.18
N TRP A 525 -4.06 -29.78 -17.35
CA TRP A 525 -4.12 -29.90 -15.88
C TRP A 525 -5.49 -30.34 -15.35
N LYS A 526 -6.59 -29.79 -15.89
CA LYS A 526 -7.96 -30.07 -15.42
C LYS A 526 -8.59 -31.33 -15.99
N LEU A 527 -8.27 -31.67 -17.25
CA LEU A 527 -8.93 -32.76 -17.98
C LEU A 527 -8.12 -34.07 -17.96
N THR A 528 -6.88 -34.04 -17.45
CA THR A 528 -6.11 -35.26 -17.19
C THR A 528 -5.99 -35.52 -15.69
N PRO A 529 -5.78 -36.78 -15.26
CA PRO A 529 -5.61 -37.13 -13.85
C PRO A 529 -4.29 -36.63 -13.23
N LEU A 530 -3.56 -35.70 -13.87
CA LEU A 530 -2.29 -35.15 -13.38
C LEU A 530 -2.36 -34.62 -11.95
N HIS A 531 -3.49 -33.99 -11.57
CA HIS A 531 -3.70 -33.43 -10.24
C HIS A 531 -3.91 -34.49 -9.14
N VAL A 532 -4.24 -35.73 -9.49
CA VAL A 532 -4.51 -36.85 -8.57
C VAL A 532 -3.21 -37.61 -8.20
N TYR A 533 -2.13 -37.45 -8.97
CA TYR A 533 -0.85 -38.14 -8.73
C TYR A 533 0.16 -37.35 -7.87
N LEU A 534 -0.19 -36.14 -7.41
CA LEU A 534 0.72 -35.17 -6.78
C LEU A 534 0.61 -35.13 -5.23
N GLU A 535 0.76 -36.29 -4.56
CA GLU A 535 1.11 -36.35 -3.12
C GLU A 535 2.64 -36.16 -2.96
N GLY A 536 3.09 -35.40 -1.95
CA GLY A 536 4.49 -34.93 -1.81
C GLY A 536 5.58 -35.99 -1.98
N ASN A 537 5.34 -37.24 -1.53
CA ASN A 537 6.29 -38.36 -1.69
C ASN A 537 6.32 -38.96 -3.12
N ARG A 538 5.21 -38.89 -3.88
CA ARG A 538 5.16 -39.35 -5.28
C ARG A 538 5.80 -38.35 -6.24
N ILE A 539 5.73 -37.05 -5.94
CA ILE A 539 6.35 -35.98 -6.75
C ILE A 539 7.87 -36.15 -6.79
N MET A 540 8.49 -36.47 -5.64
CA MET A 540 9.94 -36.68 -5.58
C MET A 540 10.36 -37.97 -6.27
N GLY A 541 9.60 -39.06 -6.09
CA GLY A 541 9.82 -40.32 -6.80
C GLY A 541 9.71 -40.18 -8.32
N TRP A 542 8.66 -39.53 -8.79
CA TRP A 542 8.44 -39.21 -10.20
C TRP A 542 9.55 -38.32 -10.77
N ALA A 543 9.97 -37.28 -10.04
CA ALA A 543 11.05 -36.40 -10.49
C ALA A 543 12.38 -37.15 -10.63
N ARG A 544 12.70 -38.07 -9.70
CA ARG A 544 13.87 -38.95 -9.77
C ARG A 544 13.77 -39.94 -10.93
N GLU A 545 12.61 -40.56 -11.15
CA GLU A 545 12.38 -41.50 -12.27
C GLU A 545 12.46 -40.82 -13.64
N VAL A 546 11.75 -39.70 -13.82
CA VAL A 546 11.78 -38.93 -15.06
C VAL A 546 13.17 -38.32 -15.28
N GLY A 547 13.86 -37.92 -14.21
CA GLY A 547 15.24 -37.45 -14.24
C GLY A 547 16.23 -38.45 -14.85
N GLN A 548 15.99 -39.75 -14.78
CA GLN A 548 16.87 -40.76 -15.40
C GLN A 548 16.76 -40.83 -16.93
N THR A 549 15.76 -40.15 -17.52
CA THR A 549 15.56 -40.14 -18.96
C THR A 549 16.50 -39.14 -19.63
N TRP A 550 17.28 -39.59 -20.62
CA TRP A 550 18.40 -38.86 -21.22
C TRP A 550 18.07 -37.47 -21.80
N TRP A 551 16.83 -37.23 -22.25
CA TRP A 551 16.41 -35.94 -22.83
C TRP A 551 15.83 -34.96 -21.81
N VAL A 552 15.47 -35.42 -20.61
CA VAL A 552 14.81 -34.58 -19.58
C VAL A 552 15.74 -33.48 -19.05
N PRO A 553 17.07 -33.70 -18.85
CA PRO A 553 17.99 -32.61 -18.52
C PRO A 553 17.93 -31.47 -19.54
N ILE A 554 17.86 -31.79 -20.83
CA ILE A 554 17.80 -30.81 -21.92
C ILE A 554 16.49 -30.02 -21.85
N LEU A 555 15.35 -30.71 -21.68
CA LEU A 555 14.08 -30.01 -21.50
C LEU A 555 14.06 -29.14 -20.25
N THR A 556 14.69 -29.58 -19.16
CA THR A 556 14.78 -28.80 -17.92
C THR A 556 15.55 -27.50 -18.14
N VAL A 557 16.69 -27.55 -18.85
CA VAL A 557 17.45 -26.35 -19.27
C VAL A 557 16.57 -25.43 -20.13
N LEU A 558 15.87 -26.00 -21.12
CA LEU A 558 15.03 -25.22 -22.04
C LEU A 558 13.83 -24.59 -21.33
N ALA A 559 13.26 -25.22 -20.30
CA ALA A 559 12.09 -24.75 -19.57
C ALA A 559 12.32 -23.41 -18.85
N PHE A 560 13.55 -23.10 -18.42
CA PHE A 560 13.87 -21.81 -17.78
C PHE A 560 13.57 -20.61 -18.69
N THR A 561 13.70 -20.77 -20.00
CA THR A 561 13.50 -19.69 -20.97
C THR A 561 12.04 -19.23 -21.02
N PRO A 562 11.06 -20.04 -21.43
CA PRO A 562 9.66 -19.63 -21.46
C PRO A 562 9.15 -19.27 -20.05
N ALA A 563 9.59 -19.99 -19.01
CA ALA A 563 9.29 -19.68 -17.62
C ALA A 563 9.67 -18.23 -17.25
N SER A 564 10.84 -17.76 -17.70
CA SER A 564 11.30 -16.41 -17.42
C SER A 564 10.46 -15.31 -18.08
N TYR A 565 9.87 -15.58 -19.26
CA TYR A 565 9.02 -14.62 -19.97
C TYR A 565 7.60 -14.56 -19.42
N VAL A 566 7.07 -15.67 -18.90
CA VAL A 566 5.74 -15.72 -18.27
C VAL A 566 5.78 -15.48 -16.76
N MET A 567 6.94 -15.08 -16.23
CA MET A 567 7.17 -14.81 -14.80
C MET A 567 6.87 -16.03 -13.89
N PHE A 568 7.07 -17.24 -14.41
CA PHE A 568 6.91 -18.47 -13.63
C PHE A 568 7.98 -18.56 -12.53
N PRO A 569 7.64 -19.08 -11.33
CA PRO A 569 8.58 -19.17 -10.22
C PRO A 569 9.77 -20.09 -10.54
N ARG A 570 10.91 -19.49 -10.90
CA ARG A 570 12.17 -20.20 -11.17
C ARG A 570 12.61 -21.18 -10.06
N PRO A 571 12.43 -20.87 -8.76
CA PRO A 571 12.82 -21.80 -7.70
C PRO A 571 12.17 -23.19 -7.83
N LEU A 572 10.97 -23.30 -8.42
CA LEU A 572 10.30 -24.58 -8.64
C LEU A 572 11.01 -25.45 -9.69
N ILE A 573 11.52 -24.84 -10.76
CA ILE A 573 12.28 -25.55 -11.80
C ILE A 573 13.66 -25.95 -11.26
N THR A 574 14.29 -25.06 -10.49
CA THR A 574 15.55 -25.37 -9.79
C THR A 574 15.36 -26.51 -8.79
N LEU A 575 14.27 -26.51 -8.03
CA LEU A 575 13.95 -27.58 -7.09
C LEU A 575 13.72 -28.92 -7.80
N PHE A 576 12.97 -28.92 -8.92
CA PHE A 576 12.82 -30.11 -9.75
C PHE A 576 14.18 -30.64 -10.23
N ALA A 577 15.06 -29.77 -10.74
CA ALA A 577 16.38 -30.17 -11.21
C ALA A 577 17.24 -30.78 -10.07
N VAL A 578 17.14 -30.23 -8.87
CA VAL A 578 17.86 -30.73 -7.69
C VAL A 578 17.34 -32.09 -7.25
N ILE A 579 16.02 -32.27 -7.23
CA ILE A 579 15.40 -33.55 -6.85
C ILE A 579 15.68 -34.63 -7.91
N ALA A 580 15.60 -34.27 -9.19
CA ALA A 580 15.73 -35.19 -10.32
C ALA A 580 17.18 -35.65 -10.56
N TYR A 581 18.16 -34.76 -10.41
CA TYR A 581 19.56 -35.00 -10.80
C TYR A 581 20.54 -34.95 -9.62
N GLY A 582 20.04 -34.69 -8.42
CA GLY A 582 20.86 -34.42 -7.24
C GLY A 582 21.41 -32.99 -7.23
N PRO A 583 22.04 -32.57 -6.12
CA PRO A 583 22.44 -31.18 -5.90
C PRO A 583 23.48 -30.69 -6.91
N ILE A 584 24.49 -31.50 -7.24
CA ILE A 584 25.58 -31.07 -8.14
C ILE A 584 25.06 -30.89 -9.57
N TRP A 585 24.42 -31.91 -10.14
CA TRP A 585 23.93 -31.85 -11.52
C TRP A 585 22.69 -30.98 -11.66
N GLY A 586 21.81 -30.95 -10.65
CA GLY A 586 20.69 -30.03 -10.58
C GLY A 586 21.13 -28.57 -10.59
N PHE A 587 22.21 -28.24 -9.87
CA PHE A 587 22.83 -26.92 -9.91
C PHE A 587 23.38 -26.58 -11.30
N VAL A 588 24.14 -27.50 -11.93
CA VAL A 588 24.70 -27.29 -13.28
C VAL A 588 23.59 -27.07 -14.32
N ILE A 589 22.53 -27.88 -14.27
CA ILE A 589 21.36 -27.78 -15.15
C ILE A 589 20.62 -26.46 -14.92
N ALA A 590 20.39 -26.07 -13.67
CA ALA A 590 19.72 -24.81 -13.33
C ALA A 590 20.53 -23.59 -13.79
N MET A 591 21.84 -23.56 -13.51
CA MET A 591 22.72 -22.47 -13.95
C MET A 591 22.76 -22.38 -15.48
N THR A 592 22.84 -23.51 -16.17
CA THR A 592 22.82 -23.55 -17.64
C THR A 592 21.50 -23.00 -18.19
N GLY A 593 20.36 -23.43 -17.63
CA GLY A 593 19.04 -22.93 -18.01
C GLY A 593 18.87 -21.43 -17.77
N ILE A 594 19.36 -20.92 -16.64
CA ILE A 594 19.35 -19.48 -16.31
C ILE A 594 20.20 -18.69 -17.31
N GLN A 595 21.37 -19.20 -17.70
CA GLN A 595 22.24 -18.53 -18.67
C GLN A 595 21.63 -18.54 -20.08
N VAL A 596 20.99 -19.63 -20.49
CA VAL A 596 20.25 -19.71 -21.77
C VAL A 596 19.06 -18.73 -21.77
N ALA A 597 18.31 -18.64 -20.68
CA ALA A 597 17.22 -17.69 -20.52
C ALA A 597 17.72 -16.23 -20.54
N ALA A 598 18.82 -15.94 -19.84
CA ALA A 598 19.47 -14.62 -19.87
C ALA A 598 19.90 -14.26 -21.29
N TRP A 599 20.62 -15.15 -21.97
CA TRP A 599 21.04 -14.94 -23.35
C TRP A 599 19.83 -14.67 -24.28
N SER A 600 18.76 -15.45 -24.16
CA SER A 600 17.57 -15.29 -24.99
C SER A 600 16.91 -13.91 -24.82
N SER A 601 16.79 -13.44 -23.57
CA SER A 601 16.19 -12.13 -23.24
C SER A 601 17.07 -10.97 -23.68
N TYR A 602 18.39 -11.10 -23.56
CA TYR A 602 19.35 -10.17 -24.15
C TYR A 602 19.23 -10.08 -25.67
N VAL A 603 19.15 -11.22 -26.36
CA VAL A 603 19.02 -11.25 -27.81
C VAL A 603 17.67 -10.67 -28.26
N ALA A 604 16.59 -10.94 -27.52
CA ALA A 604 15.29 -10.32 -27.75
C ALA A 604 15.38 -8.78 -27.63
N GLY A 605 16.03 -8.28 -26.57
CA GLY A 605 16.27 -6.86 -26.38
C GLY A 605 17.10 -6.20 -27.47
N LYS A 606 18.16 -6.87 -27.94
CA LYS A 606 19.03 -6.37 -29.01
C LYS A 606 18.29 -6.19 -30.35
N ARG A 607 17.21 -6.95 -30.57
CA ARG A 607 16.37 -6.91 -31.77
C ARG A 607 15.18 -5.94 -31.65
N LEU A 608 14.89 -5.44 -30.45
CA LEU A 608 13.82 -4.48 -30.24
C LEU A 608 14.35 -3.06 -30.41
N ASP A 609 13.51 -2.20 -31.00
CA ASP A 609 13.78 -0.77 -31.09
C ASP A 609 13.85 -0.18 -29.66
N PRO A 610 14.88 0.64 -29.32
CA PRO A 610 14.95 1.37 -28.06
C PRO A 610 13.65 2.06 -27.63
N VAL A 611 12.85 2.55 -28.58
CA VAL A 611 11.54 3.17 -28.33
C VAL A 611 10.51 2.15 -27.83
N THR A 612 10.52 0.93 -28.38
CA THR A 612 9.63 -0.17 -27.94
C THR A 612 10.01 -0.67 -26.55
N VAL A 613 11.31 -0.74 -26.25
CA VAL A 613 11.80 -1.14 -24.93
C VAL A 613 11.44 -0.09 -23.88
N ARG A 614 11.51 1.20 -24.23
CA ARG A 614 11.05 2.30 -23.36
C ARG A 614 9.54 2.29 -23.11
N ARG A 615 8.73 1.91 -24.13
CA ARG A 615 7.28 1.68 -23.96
C ARG A 615 6.97 0.46 -23.09
N MET A 616 7.73 -0.63 -23.19
CA MET A 616 7.51 -1.86 -22.41
C MET A 616 8.02 -1.76 -20.96
N ALA A 617 9.12 -1.04 -20.72
CA ALA A 617 9.75 -0.92 -19.41
C ALA A 617 9.31 0.33 -18.61
N GLY A 618 8.69 1.32 -19.26
CA GLY A 618 8.19 2.55 -18.65
C GLY A 618 9.29 3.48 -18.09
N ALA A 619 8.89 4.47 -17.28
CA ALA A 619 9.77 5.48 -16.68
C ALA A 619 10.87 4.89 -15.75
N LYS A 620 10.78 3.61 -15.37
CA LYS A 620 11.81 2.89 -14.60
C LYS A 620 13.07 2.57 -15.41
N LEU A 621 12.99 2.63 -16.75
CA LEU A 621 14.11 2.42 -17.64
C LEU A 621 15.26 3.39 -17.37
N ASP A 622 14.96 4.67 -17.08
CA ASP A 622 15.97 5.70 -16.90
C ASP A 622 16.84 5.47 -15.64
N LYS A 623 16.27 4.86 -14.59
CA LYS A 623 17.03 4.43 -13.39
C LYS A 623 17.91 3.20 -13.66
N ILE A 624 17.38 2.19 -14.36
CA ILE A 624 18.15 0.99 -14.74
C ILE A 624 19.29 1.37 -15.69
N LEU A 625 19.04 2.29 -16.62
CA LEU A 625 20.03 2.85 -17.53
C LEU A 625 21.17 3.57 -16.80
N GLN A 626 20.87 4.34 -15.75
CA GLN A 626 21.89 5.02 -14.95
C GLN A 626 22.83 4.05 -14.23
N VAL A 627 22.30 2.94 -13.69
CA VAL A 627 23.10 1.91 -13.01
C VAL A 627 23.94 1.11 -14.01
N LEU A 628 23.35 0.69 -15.13
CA LEU A 628 24.04 -0.13 -16.15
C LEU A 628 25.12 0.64 -16.92
N ARG A 629 25.09 1.98 -16.91
CA ARG A 629 26.12 2.83 -17.53
C ARG A 629 27.47 2.83 -16.78
N ARG A 630 27.53 2.38 -15.53
CA ARG A 630 28.79 2.28 -14.75
C ARG A 630 29.24 0.83 -14.66
N ARG A 631 30.41 0.49 -15.23
CA ARG A 631 31.06 -0.84 -15.20
C ARG A 631 30.06 -2.01 -15.38
N GLY A 632 29.70 -2.31 -16.64
CA GLY A 632 28.59 -3.22 -17.01
C GLY A 632 28.53 -4.58 -16.29
N LEU A 633 29.68 -5.22 -16.06
CA LEU A 633 29.76 -6.48 -15.31
C LEU A 633 29.28 -6.33 -13.86
N LEU A 634 29.81 -5.33 -13.14
CA LEU A 634 29.51 -5.11 -11.72
C LEU A 634 28.07 -4.65 -11.53
N ALA A 635 27.58 -3.79 -12.41
CA ALA A 635 26.19 -3.33 -12.40
C ALA A 635 25.21 -4.50 -12.56
N MET A 636 25.48 -5.43 -13.47
CA MET A 636 24.65 -6.62 -13.64
C MET A 636 24.70 -7.58 -12.46
N THR A 637 25.88 -7.80 -11.89
CA THR A 637 26.01 -8.63 -10.68
C THR A 637 25.16 -8.06 -9.54
N ALA A 638 25.26 -6.75 -9.29
CA ALA A 638 24.48 -6.09 -8.25
C ALA A 638 22.96 -6.13 -8.51
N LEU A 639 22.55 -5.87 -9.76
CA LEU A 639 21.15 -5.92 -10.17
C LEU A 639 20.54 -7.33 -10.02
N ARG A 640 21.34 -8.38 -10.16
CA ARG A 640 20.89 -9.77 -10.04
C ARG A 640 20.86 -10.29 -8.62
N LEU A 641 21.62 -9.67 -7.72
CA LEU A 641 21.58 -9.93 -6.27
C LEU A 641 20.39 -9.25 -5.60
N VAL A 642 20.02 -8.05 -6.05
CA VAL A 642 18.90 -7.28 -5.50
C VAL A 642 17.74 -7.33 -6.50
N PRO A 643 16.63 -8.02 -6.21
CA PRO A 643 15.55 -8.25 -7.18
C PRO A 643 14.73 -6.97 -7.47
N LEU A 644 15.32 -6.06 -8.25
CA LEU A 644 14.73 -4.75 -8.59
C LEU A 644 13.75 -4.83 -9.77
N ALA A 645 13.86 -5.84 -10.64
CA ALA A 645 12.98 -6.03 -11.80
C ALA A 645 12.79 -7.52 -12.17
N PRO A 646 11.78 -7.86 -12.99
CA PRO A 646 11.60 -9.22 -13.49
C PRO A 646 12.79 -9.68 -14.36
N PHE A 647 13.19 -10.95 -14.22
CA PHE A 647 14.43 -11.47 -14.81
C PHE A 647 14.58 -11.22 -16.32
N ALA A 648 13.51 -11.44 -17.09
CA ALA A 648 13.50 -11.26 -18.55
C ALA A 648 13.54 -9.78 -18.95
N VAL A 649 12.96 -8.89 -18.15
CA VAL A 649 12.96 -7.44 -18.41
C VAL A 649 14.39 -6.89 -18.34
N GLU A 650 15.16 -7.29 -17.32
CA GLU A 650 16.56 -6.88 -17.19
C GLU A 650 17.40 -7.34 -18.40
N GLY A 651 17.17 -8.55 -18.89
CA GLY A 651 17.83 -9.06 -20.09
C GLY A 651 17.48 -8.26 -21.34
N VAL A 652 16.18 -7.99 -21.55
CA VAL A 652 15.71 -7.17 -22.68
C VAL A 652 16.31 -5.76 -22.63
N VAL A 653 16.34 -5.13 -21.46
CA VAL A 653 16.95 -3.80 -21.28
C VAL A 653 18.45 -3.82 -21.54
N ALA A 654 19.17 -4.79 -20.97
CA ALA A 654 20.61 -4.97 -21.20
C ALA A 654 20.94 -5.16 -22.69
N GLY A 655 20.11 -5.88 -23.43
CA GLY A 655 20.24 -6.06 -24.88
C GLY A 655 19.98 -4.79 -25.67
N ALA A 656 18.94 -4.05 -25.30
CA ALA A 656 18.54 -2.79 -25.95
C ALA A 656 19.64 -1.73 -25.86
N ILE A 657 20.35 -1.67 -24.73
CA ILE A 657 21.41 -0.69 -24.45
C ILE A 657 22.78 -1.13 -24.96
N ARG A 658 22.84 -2.26 -25.67
CA ARG A 658 24.06 -2.82 -26.27
C ARG A 658 25.19 -3.06 -25.27
N MET A 659 24.85 -3.44 -24.03
CA MET A 659 25.85 -3.87 -23.05
C MET A 659 26.60 -5.09 -23.58
N ARG A 660 27.89 -5.25 -23.26
CA ARG A 660 28.69 -6.37 -23.77
C ARG A 660 28.12 -7.69 -23.27
N LEU A 661 27.88 -8.63 -24.18
CA LEU A 661 27.20 -9.90 -23.87
C LEU A 661 27.92 -10.68 -22.76
N TRP A 662 29.26 -10.68 -22.75
CA TRP A 662 30.03 -11.39 -21.73
C TRP A 662 29.88 -10.72 -20.35
N GLU A 663 29.80 -9.39 -20.27
CA GLU A 663 29.57 -8.66 -19.01
C GLU A 663 28.18 -8.97 -18.45
N PHE A 664 27.18 -9.06 -19.33
CA PHE A 664 25.82 -9.45 -18.98
C PHE A 664 25.71 -10.89 -18.46
N LEU A 665 26.27 -11.84 -19.21
CA LEU A 665 26.18 -13.26 -18.87
C LEU A 665 27.02 -13.59 -17.63
N LEU A 666 28.23 -13.05 -17.53
CA LEU A 666 29.09 -13.27 -16.37
C LEU A 666 28.52 -12.57 -15.13
N GLY A 667 28.00 -11.36 -15.27
CA GLY A 667 27.35 -10.64 -14.15
C GLY A 667 26.09 -11.35 -13.67
N THR A 668 25.30 -11.91 -14.60
CA THR A 668 24.15 -12.75 -14.28
C THR A 668 24.54 -14.03 -13.56
N ALA A 669 25.59 -14.71 -14.03
CA ALA A 669 26.09 -15.93 -13.39
C ALA A 669 26.54 -15.64 -11.95
N ILE A 670 27.36 -14.60 -11.74
CA ILE A 670 27.89 -14.25 -10.40
C ILE A 670 26.74 -13.80 -9.48
N GLY A 671 25.82 -12.96 -9.97
CA GLY A 671 24.75 -12.41 -9.13
C GLY A 671 23.70 -13.43 -8.70
N ILE A 672 23.45 -14.45 -9.51
CA ILE A 672 22.46 -15.50 -9.22
C ILE A 672 23.07 -16.71 -8.50
N LEU A 673 24.40 -16.84 -8.50
CA LEU A 673 25.13 -17.95 -7.90
C LEU A 673 24.76 -18.19 -6.43
N PRO A 674 24.72 -17.18 -5.52
CA PRO A 674 24.42 -17.42 -4.11
C PRO A 674 23.00 -17.95 -3.90
N GLY A 675 22.01 -17.35 -4.56
CA GLY A 675 20.62 -17.77 -4.46
C GLY A 675 20.39 -19.18 -5.03
N THR A 676 21.03 -19.51 -6.14
CA THR A 676 20.92 -20.84 -6.75
C THR A 676 21.57 -21.91 -5.87
N LEU A 677 22.79 -21.68 -5.38
CA LEU A 677 23.44 -22.58 -4.42
C LEU A 677 22.58 -22.81 -3.17
N THR A 678 21.94 -21.75 -2.68
CA THR A 678 21.01 -21.83 -1.55
C THR A 678 19.82 -22.72 -1.87
N SER A 679 19.12 -22.49 -2.98
CA SER A 679 17.99 -23.34 -3.39
C SER A 679 18.40 -24.79 -3.64
N THR A 680 19.61 -25.03 -4.15
CA THR A 680 20.15 -26.38 -4.37
C THR A 680 20.42 -27.11 -3.05
N VAL A 681 21.09 -26.47 -2.10
CA VAL A 681 21.39 -27.08 -0.81
C VAL A 681 20.13 -27.25 0.03
N PHE A 682 19.25 -26.24 0.11
CA PHE A 682 17.98 -26.39 0.81
C PHE A 682 17.06 -27.42 0.16
N GLY A 683 17.04 -27.53 -1.18
CA GLY A 683 16.27 -28.56 -1.89
C GLY A 683 16.74 -29.98 -1.58
N ASP A 684 18.06 -30.18 -1.51
CA ASP A 684 18.68 -31.45 -1.10
C ASP A 684 18.38 -31.80 0.37
N GLN A 685 18.47 -30.81 1.26
CA GLN A 685 18.16 -31.01 2.69
C GLN A 685 16.67 -31.21 2.94
N LEU A 686 15.78 -30.58 2.16
CA LEU A 686 14.34 -30.83 2.20
C LEU A 686 14.00 -32.26 1.73
N SER A 687 14.65 -32.72 0.66
CA SER A 687 14.52 -34.12 0.22
C SER A 687 15.05 -35.09 1.28
N THR A 688 16.13 -34.74 1.97
CA THR A 688 16.75 -35.58 3.02
C THR A 688 15.92 -35.60 4.31
N TRP A 689 15.30 -34.47 4.68
CA TRP A 689 14.42 -34.38 5.86
C TRP A 689 13.17 -35.25 5.73
N LEU A 690 12.61 -35.35 4.51
CA LEU A 690 11.46 -36.20 4.23
C LEU A 690 11.82 -37.70 4.20
N ASP A 691 13.04 -38.05 3.79
CA ASP A 691 13.54 -39.43 3.73
C ASP A 691 14.03 -39.94 5.12
N ASP A 692 14.90 -39.18 5.81
CA ASP A 692 15.39 -39.47 7.17
C ASP A 692 15.95 -38.18 7.83
N PRO A 693 15.22 -37.56 8.79
CA PRO A 693 15.61 -36.32 9.45
C PRO A 693 16.98 -36.34 10.14
N ARG A 694 17.54 -37.52 10.46
CA ARG A 694 18.84 -37.66 11.12
C ARG A 694 20.03 -37.50 10.18
N ARG A 695 19.81 -37.49 8.86
CA ARG A 695 20.85 -37.36 7.82
C ARG A 695 21.07 -35.94 7.33
N ILE A 696 20.40 -34.95 7.93
CA ILE A 696 20.56 -33.54 7.57
C ILE A 696 22.02 -33.12 7.79
N ASN A 697 22.63 -32.58 6.73
CA ASN A 697 23.99 -32.08 6.76
C ASN A 697 23.99 -30.61 7.19
N TYR A 698 23.95 -30.39 8.51
CA TYR A 698 23.99 -29.06 9.11
C TYR A 698 25.24 -28.24 8.71
N TRP A 699 26.36 -28.90 8.38
CA TRP A 699 27.57 -28.23 7.91
C TRP A 699 27.41 -27.66 6.51
N ALA A 700 26.69 -28.34 5.62
CA ALA A 700 26.37 -27.81 4.29
C ALA A 700 25.46 -26.58 4.37
N ILE A 701 24.47 -26.60 5.28
CA ILE A 701 23.60 -25.46 5.56
C ILE A 701 24.42 -24.28 6.13
N ALA A 702 25.26 -24.54 7.13
CA ALA A 702 26.12 -23.52 7.74
C ALA A 702 27.09 -22.89 6.72
N LEU A 703 27.70 -23.70 5.85
CA LEU A 703 28.59 -23.22 4.79
C LEU A 703 27.86 -22.31 3.79
N VAL A 704 26.64 -22.66 3.39
CA VAL A 704 25.80 -21.82 2.51
C VAL A 704 25.44 -20.51 3.18
N LEU A 705 25.07 -20.53 4.47
CA LEU A 705 24.78 -19.31 5.23
C LEU A 705 26.02 -18.42 5.37
N ILE A 706 27.21 -19.00 5.56
CA ILE A 706 28.48 -18.28 5.59
C ILE A 706 28.81 -17.68 4.22
N LEU A 707 28.60 -18.41 3.12
CA LEU A 707 28.83 -17.91 1.75
C LEU A 707 27.84 -16.80 1.37
N LEU A 708 26.57 -16.92 1.76
CA LEU A 708 25.55 -15.86 1.63
C LEU A 708 25.94 -14.63 2.44
N GLY A 709 26.34 -14.82 3.71
CA GLY A 709 26.80 -13.73 4.58
C GLY A 709 28.04 -13.04 4.03
N GLY A 710 29.01 -13.82 3.54
CA GLY A 710 30.25 -13.34 2.92
C GLY A 710 30.02 -12.60 1.60
N ALA A 711 29.16 -13.12 0.72
CA ALA A 711 28.77 -12.45 -0.53
C ALA A 711 28.05 -11.13 -0.25
N THR A 712 27.11 -11.14 0.71
CA THR A 712 26.40 -9.94 1.16
C THR A 712 27.36 -8.92 1.77
N TRP A 713 28.33 -9.36 2.57
CA TRP A 713 29.38 -8.52 3.14
C TRP A 713 30.33 -7.93 2.09
N LEU A 714 30.75 -8.71 1.09
CA LEU A 714 31.57 -8.25 -0.03
C LEU A 714 30.84 -7.20 -0.87
N VAL A 715 29.56 -7.44 -1.18
CA VAL A 715 28.70 -6.50 -1.90
C VAL A 715 28.51 -5.21 -1.09
N ARG A 716 28.29 -5.32 0.23
CA ARG A 716 28.22 -4.19 1.17
C ARG A 716 29.51 -3.37 1.17
N ARG A 717 30.68 -4.02 1.33
CA ARG A 717 31.99 -3.36 1.30
C ARG A 717 32.25 -2.67 -0.04
N TRP A 718 31.79 -3.28 -1.14
CA TRP A 718 31.92 -2.73 -2.48
C TRP A 718 31.01 -1.52 -2.72
N LEU A 719 29.73 -1.59 -2.34
CA LEU A 719 28.79 -0.46 -2.43
C LEU A 719 29.31 0.76 -1.64
N LEU A 720 29.87 0.53 -0.46
CA LEU A 720 30.51 1.56 0.37
C LEU A 720 31.77 2.15 -0.28
N SER A 721 32.57 1.34 -0.97
CA SER A 721 33.78 1.79 -1.69
C SER A 721 33.46 2.53 -3.00
N ALA A 722 32.34 2.20 -3.65
CA ALA A 722 31.84 2.90 -4.83
C ALA A 722 31.22 4.26 -4.47
N ALA A 723 30.63 4.39 -3.28
CA ALA A 723 30.13 5.66 -2.76
C ALA A 723 31.28 6.63 -2.40
N SER A 724 32.39 6.14 -1.84
CA SER A 724 33.54 6.97 -1.44
C SER A 724 34.40 7.49 -2.60
N THR A 725 34.31 6.88 -3.78
CA THR A 725 34.98 7.36 -5.00
C THR A 725 34.23 8.50 -5.68
N SER A 726 32.93 8.66 -5.42
CA SER A 726 32.11 9.76 -5.92
C SER A 726 32.42 11.10 -5.26
N SER A 727 33.00 11.12 -4.05
CA SER A 727 33.38 12.36 -3.34
C SER A 727 34.78 12.87 -3.69
N ARG A 728 35.62 12.06 -4.37
CA ARG A 728 37.01 12.46 -4.72
C ARG A 728 37.20 13.04 -6.12
N HIS A 729 36.22 12.94 -7.02
CA HIS A 729 36.34 13.48 -8.40
C HIS A 729 35.56 14.79 -8.61
N GLY A 730 35.14 15.46 -7.52
CA GLY A 730 34.47 16.77 -7.54
C GLY A 730 35.40 17.98 -7.36
N VAL A 731 36.72 17.80 -7.31
CA VAL A 731 37.68 18.90 -7.25
C VAL A 731 38.46 18.92 -8.57
N SER A 732 38.01 19.77 -9.49
CA SER A 732 38.72 20.13 -10.70
C SER A 732 40.01 20.88 -10.34
N ASP A 733 41.14 20.35 -10.78
CA ASP A 733 42.43 21.04 -10.82
C ASP A 733 42.37 22.19 -11.86
N PRO A 734 42.59 23.46 -11.48
CA PRO A 734 42.38 24.61 -12.37
C PRO A 734 43.57 24.93 -13.29
N ARG A 735 44.33 23.93 -13.77
CA ARG A 735 45.42 24.16 -14.75
C ARG A 735 45.57 23.04 -15.78
N ALA A 736 44.76 23.08 -16.83
CA ALA A 736 45.16 22.72 -18.20
C ALA A 736 44.08 23.20 -19.17
N VAL A 737 44.51 24.00 -20.16
CA VAL A 737 43.74 24.59 -21.25
C VAL A 737 43.29 23.52 -22.25
#